data_AF-A0A7C0X5I7-F1
#
_entry.id   AF-A0A7C0X5I7-F1
#
_cell.length_a   1.000
_cell.length_b   1.000
_cell.length_c   1.000
_cell.angle_alpha   90.00
_cell.angle_beta   90.00
_cell.angle_gamma   90.00
#
_symmetry.space_group_name_H-M   'P 1'
#
loop_
_entity.id
_entity.type
_entity.pdbx_description
1 polymer ?
#
loop_
_entity_poly.entity_id
_entity_poly.type
_entity_poly.pdbx_seq_one_letter_code
_entity_poly.pdbx_strand_id
1 'polypeptide(L)'
;MGFLWRKLVVALCFLGLSLGIFLSIGYSQGVPVTPQEALRAASTYKAIGQVQYPEWDGASLVLERTYYDLQFEASAFEFDVQKQGSSLGYIMIGGNRDFPPLIEYSNGDSPVDVGVARGFLPDDALESVDAGGSWVPIYVGGFDYYEIALDTSSDVVDLLRGRVVQLDAIQRFSDDFGSRLRSFSGTFSRMWNAVLSGKRVRSAEDYNVLPEAQGYTWYRGCGPTSGTMVLGYYGNAGYRNLHYEPDSFVWQGPGGATFTPYIPRKLADMVADICGMPKSGGKESDYGVYTEQLAGAIVRVAQAHGYKGFKCYVFPDERDYSIFKGKIDEGDPSVFGITKMDPGSYDQHAIMGCGYNYTNPEAGHLAIVYDTWSTKQRTAAQEYFITYKLLTVYSPLVAEQDLDLSAESYNFGNVNLGCSRDWVLRVSNIGALPLLVNRLTCDEPSFQVTTPSFPRTIAAGEDLFVNVRFKPTRSGLISSTMTVETNDPDPNEEFCKVALRGRGVSNSAPVVKWAGFAGGHLSAGESGYVTVRAEVYDADGASDISSVLAFVSTLEQGQISSLELLDDGQHNDNSVGDGVYGNQFYVDSAPAGIYVFEIVAEDAQSASSNVWPYMRIDGPPTNSGNTVLWGAYPGMGATGDPASSVVISGGFDTTSITQEGGGKLVCIADVDDFMDGSSIDRVELRFMGNGVLTLHDDGQGDDEVAGDMRYTGSMVLTPGYPAGDYLLSIVAINDAGRESVPFPFYVVR
;
A
#
# COMPACT_ATOMS: atom_id res chain seq x y z
N MET A 1 -47.21 57.45 -2.12
CA MET A 1 -46.03 58.34 -2.02
C MET A 1 -44.77 57.64 -1.49
N GLY A 2 -44.85 56.71 -0.53
CA GLY A 2 -43.66 55.98 -0.02
C GLY A 2 -42.98 55.00 -1.00
N PHE A 3 -43.72 54.42 -1.95
CA PHE A 3 -43.16 53.46 -2.93
C PHE A 3 -42.29 54.11 -4.02
N LEU A 4 -42.63 55.34 -4.42
CA LEU A 4 -41.78 56.14 -5.34
C LEU A 4 -40.53 56.69 -4.63
N TRP A 5 -40.63 56.98 -3.34
CA TRP A 5 -39.50 57.48 -2.55
C TRP A 5 -38.43 56.40 -2.32
N ARG A 6 -38.84 55.14 -2.06
CA ARG A 6 -37.91 53.99 -1.99
C ARG A 6 -37.19 53.72 -3.31
N LYS A 7 -37.87 53.81 -4.46
CA LYS A 7 -37.22 53.73 -5.78
C LYS A 7 -36.26 54.89 -6.05
N LEU A 8 -36.57 56.09 -5.57
CA LEU A 8 -35.70 57.26 -5.73
C LEU A 8 -34.45 57.21 -4.85
N VAL A 9 -34.56 56.71 -3.60
CA VAL A 9 -33.40 56.55 -2.71
C VAL A 9 -32.45 55.47 -3.23
N VAL A 10 -32.99 54.33 -3.67
CA VAL A 10 -32.20 53.28 -4.34
C VAL A 10 -31.54 53.82 -5.61
N ALA A 11 -32.28 54.53 -6.48
CA ALA A 11 -31.71 55.13 -7.71
C ALA A 11 -30.70 56.26 -7.45
N LEU A 12 -30.81 57.01 -6.35
CA LEU A 12 -29.85 58.06 -5.98
C LEU A 12 -28.58 57.48 -5.35
N CYS A 13 -28.67 56.36 -4.62
CA CYS A 13 -27.51 55.58 -4.18
C CYS A 13 -26.75 54.98 -5.37
N PHE A 14 -27.46 54.52 -6.42
CA PHE A 14 -26.85 54.05 -7.68
C PHE A 14 -26.05 55.13 -8.43
N LEU A 15 -26.46 56.41 -8.35
CA LEU A 15 -25.73 57.52 -8.97
C LEU A 15 -24.47 57.93 -8.18
N GLY A 16 -24.48 57.81 -6.85
CA GLY A 16 -23.36 58.19 -5.97
C GLY A 16 -22.16 57.24 -6.03
N LEU A 17 -22.39 55.94 -6.24
CA LEU A 17 -21.33 54.92 -6.32
C LEU A 17 -20.61 54.87 -7.67
N SER A 18 -21.16 55.49 -8.72
CA SER A 18 -20.58 55.48 -10.07
C SER A 18 -19.33 56.37 -10.26
N LEU A 19 -18.97 57.19 -9.28
CA LEU A 19 -17.94 58.24 -9.42
C LEU A 19 -16.68 58.06 -8.58
N GLY A 20 -16.55 56.98 -7.81
CA GLY A 20 -15.41 56.74 -6.94
C GLY A 20 -14.93 55.30 -6.95
N ILE A 21 -13.93 55.02 -7.80
CA ILE A 21 -13.08 53.82 -7.81
C ILE A 21 -13.80 52.53 -8.27
N PHE A 22 -13.69 52.18 -9.56
CA PHE A 22 -13.54 50.79 -10.06
C PHE A 22 -13.17 50.84 -11.55
N LEU A 23 -11.88 50.88 -11.84
CA LEU A 23 -11.33 50.54 -13.15
C LEU A 23 -10.46 49.30 -12.96
N SER A 24 -11.09 48.12 -12.93
CA SER A 24 -10.50 46.83 -13.32
C SER A 24 -11.55 45.71 -13.29
N ILE A 25 -11.94 45.24 -14.49
CA ILE A 25 -12.21 43.85 -14.87
C ILE A 25 -13.27 43.05 -14.05
N GLY A 26 -14.55 43.10 -14.50
CA GLY A 26 -15.24 41.88 -15.01
C GLY A 26 -16.15 40.99 -14.12
N TYR A 27 -17.29 41.48 -13.63
CA TYR A 27 -18.54 40.70 -13.37
C TYR A 27 -19.73 41.71 -13.29
N SER A 28 -20.94 41.59 -13.87
CA SER A 28 -21.63 40.57 -14.66
C SER A 28 -21.95 41.05 -16.10
N GLN A 29 -21.95 40.13 -17.07
CA GLN A 29 -22.48 40.33 -18.44
C GLN A 29 -23.65 39.37 -18.71
N GLY A 30 -24.13 38.68 -17.66
CA GLY A 30 -25.22 37.71 -17.75
C GLY A 30 -26.52 38.38 -18.19
N VAL A 31 -27.30 37.68 -19.00
CA VAL A 31 -28.61 38.17 -19.44
C VAL A 31 -29.53 38.29 -18.20
N PRO A 32 -30.04 39.48 -17.85
CA PRO A 32 -30.91 39.64 -16.69
C PRO A 32 -32.20 38.83 -16.84
N VAL A 33 -32.71 38.32 -15.73
CA VAL A 33 -34.01 37.64 -15.67
C VAL A 33 -35.03 38.62 -15.10
N THR A 34 -36.17 38.76 -15.79
CA THR A 34 -37.27 39.61 -15.28
C THR A 34 -38.06 38.88 -14.19
N PRO A 35 -38.70 39.60 -13.26
CA PRO A 35 -39.59 38.97 -12.26
C PRO A 35 -40.71 38.10 -12.87
N GLN A 36 -41.15 38.41 -14.10
CA GLN A 36 -42.15 37.61 -14.81
C GLN A 36 -41.57 36.29 -15.34
N GLU A 37 -40.36 36.30 -15.89
CA GLU A 37 -39.65 35.07 -16.27
C GLU A 37 -39.35 34.23 -15.03
N ALA A 38 -38.92 34.86 -13.94
CA ALA A 38 -38.66 34.18 -12.68
C ALA A 38 -39.93 33.53 -12.11
N LEU A 39 -41.08 34.21 -12.15
CA LEU A 39 -42.37 33.65 -11.72
C LEU A 39 -42.79 32.44 -12.56
N ARG A 40 -42.52 32.46 -13.87
CA ARG A 40 -42.79 31.29 -14.74
C ARG A 40 -41.90 30.12 -14.35
N ALA A 41 -40.60 30.36 -14.12
CA ALA A 41 -39.69 29.33 -13.65
C ALA A 41 -40.11 28.77 -12.28
N ALA A 42 -40.44 29.64 -11.32
CA ALA A 42 -40.95 29.24 -10.01
C ALA A 42 -42.23 28.40 -10.12
N SER A 43 -43.12 28.72 -11.07
CA SER A 43 -44.34 27.93 -11.31
C SER A 43 -44.01 26.52 -11.80
N THR A 44 -43.01 26.38 -12.67
CA THR A 44 -42.48 25.08 -13.13
C THR A 44 -41.91 24.28 -11.96
N TYR A 45 -41.06 24.88 -11.14
CA TYR A 45 -40.45 24.18 -9.99
C TYR A 45 -41.41 23.90 -8.85
N LYS A 46 -42.46 24.70 -8.66
CA LYS A 46 -43.55 24.36 -7.74
C LYS A 46 -44.25 23.08 -8.19
N ALA A 47 -44.51 22.92 -9.50
CA ALA A 47 -45.13 21.72 -10.03
C ALA A 47 -44.22 20.47 -9.91
N ILE A 48 -42.89 20.64 -9.99
CA ILE A 48 -41.91 19.58 -9.71
C ILE A 48 -41.87 19.25 -8.22
N GLY A 49 -41.80 20.28 -7.37
CA GLY A 49 -41.73 20.19 -5.92
C GLY A 49 -42.96 19.54 -5.30
N GLN A 50 -44.12 19.59 -5.96
CA GLN A 50 -45.35 18.89 -5.53
C GLN A 50 -45.17 17.37 -5.36
N VAL A 51 -44.20 16.75 -6.04
CA VAL A 51 -43.89 15.32 -5.85
C VAL A 51 -43.29 15.08 -4.47
N GLN A 52 -42.42 16.00 -4.02
CA GLN A 52 -41.77 15.94 -2.71
C GLN A 52 -42.64 16.56 -1.60
N TYR A 53 -43.41 17.59 -1.92
CA TYR A 53 -44.26 18.37 -1.02
C TYR A 53 -45.71 18.43 -1.56
N PRO A 54 -46.50 17.36 -1.38
CA PRO A 54 -47.87 17.27 -1.91
C PRO A 54 -48.78 18.43 -1.47
N GLU A 55 -48.51 19.05 -0.32
CA GLU A 55 -49.23 20.19 0.23
C GLU A 55 -49.19 21.43 -0.68
N TRP A 56 -48.17 21.55 -1.55
CA TRP A 56 -48.02 22.63 -2.53
C TRP A 56 -49.05 22.57 -3.66
N ASP A 57 -49.85 21.51 -3.74
CA ASP A 57 -50.98 21.46 -4.66
C ASP A 57 -51.97 22.59 -4.36
N GLY A 58 -52.33 23.35 -5.39
CA GLY A 58 -53.19 24.55 -5.27
C GLY A 58 -52.57 25.74 -4.52
N ALA A 59 -51.28 25.72 -4.15
CA ALA A 59 -50.61 26.88 -3.55
C ALA A 59 -50.32 27.98 -4.59
N SER A 60 -50.31 29.24 -4.16
CA SER A 60 -49.91 30.41 -4.95
C SER A 60 -48.45 30.78 -4.71
N LEU A 61 -47.83 31.48 -5.65
CA LEU A 61 -46.48 32.02 -5.51
C LEU A 61 -46.55 33.53 -5.33
N VAL A 62 -45.88 34.04 -4.30
CA VAL A 62 -45.78 35.48 -4.02
C VAL A 62 -44.30 35.85 -4.04
N LEU A 63 -43.91 36.85 -4.84
CA LEU A 63 -42.54 37.36 -4.82
C LEU A 63 -42.33 38.07 -3.48
N GLU A 64 -41.58 37.43 -2.59
CA GLU A 64 -41.33 37.92 -1.24
C GLU A 64 -40.07 38.78 -1.21
N ARG A 65 -39.01 38.32 -1.89
CA ARG A 65 -37.68 38.95 -1.82
C ARG A 65 -36.95 38.94 -3.16
N THR A 66 -36.18 39.99 -3.40
CA THR A 66 -35.16 40.04 -4.45
C THR A 66 -33.81 40.14 -3.77
N TYR A 67 -32.90 39.24 -4.11
CA TYR A 67 -31.51 39.29 -3.68
C TYR A 67 -30.66 39.95 -4.76
N TYR A 68 -29.59 40.59 -4.33
CA TYR A 68 -28.69 41.31 -5.20
C TYR A 68 -27.26 40.77 -5.13
N ASP A 69 -26.48 40.98 -6.18
CA ASP A 69 -25.03 40.80 -6.13
C ASP A 69 -24.35 42.03 -5.49
N LEU A 70 -23.02 42.01 -5.40
CA LEU A 70 -22.23 43.10 -4.83
C LEU A 70 -22.24 44.37 -5.70
N GLN A 71 -22.73 44.28 -6.94
CA GLN A 71 -22.96 45.41 -7.84
C GLN A 71 -24.42 45.92 -7.75
N PHE A 72 -25.22 45.34 -6.85
CA PHE A 72 -26.63 45.63 -6.64
C PHE A 72 -27.53 45.30 -7.84
N GLU A 73 -27.11 44.36 -8.70
CA GLU A 73 -27.96 43.77 -9.73
C GLU A 73 -28.69 42.54 -9.18
N ALA A 74 -29.89 42.25 -9.68
CA ALA A 74 -30.67 41.12 -9.18
C ALA A 74 -29.94 39.79 -9.43
N SER A 75 -29.62 39.07 -8.36
CA SER A 75 -28.93 37.77 -8.41
C SER A 75 -29.86 36.59 -8.11
N ALA A 76 -30.93 36.82 -7.34
CA ALA A 76 -32.00 35.83 -7.13
C ALA A 76 -33.36 36.47 -6.85
N PHE A 77 -34.43 35.74 -7.15
CA PHE A 77 -35.81 36.04 -6.78
C PHE A 77 -36.36 34.91 -5.92
N GLU A 78 -36.86 35.25 -4.74
CA GLU A 78 -37.48 34.30 -3.83
C GLU A 78 -39.00 34.45 -3.84
N PHE A 79 -39.66 33.34 -4.10
CA PHE A 79 -41.10 33.22 -4.08
C PHE A 79 -41.54 32.41 -2.88
N ASP A 80 -42.39 32.99 -2.04
CA ASP A 80 -43.09 32.27 -0.98
C ASP A 80 -44.21 31.41 -1.60
N VAL A 81 -44.26 30.14 -1.20
CA VAL A 81 -45.27 29.16 -1.61
C VAL A 81 -46.39 29.21 -0.58
N GLN A 82 -47.45 29.96 -0.87
CA GLN A 82 -48.53 30.21 0.09
C GLN A 82 -49.80 29.42 -0.23
N LYS A 83 -50.47 28.92 0.81
CA LYS A 83 -51.82 28.35 0.70
C LYS A 83 -52.69 28.90 1.82
N GLN A 84 -53.81 29.52 1.44
CA GLN A 84 -54.75 30.14 2.40
C GLN A 84 -54.10 31.18 3.35
N GLY A 85 -53.04 31.86 2.90
CA GLY A 85 -52.31 32.86 3.68
C GLY A 85 -51.24 32.32 4.62
N SER A 86 -51.01 31.01 4.64
CA SER A 86 -49.88 30.39 5.34
C SER A 86 -48.78 30.04 4.34
N SER A 87 -47.51 30.31 4.71
CA SER A 87 -46.35 29.84 3.95
C SER A 87 -46.21 28.32 4.12
N LEU A 88 -45.90 27.64 3.01
CA LEU A 88 -45.59 26.22 2.92
C LEU A 88 -44.13 25.97 2.53
N GLY A 89 -43.32 27.03 2.46
CA GLY A 89 -41.95 26.98 1.96
C GLY A 89 -41.67 28.05 0.91
N TYR A 90 -40.51 27.96 0.27
CA TYR A 90 -40.04 28.96 -0.69
C TYR A 90 -39.40 28.31 -1.92
N ILE A 91 -39.30 29.09 -3.00
CA ILE A 91 -38.59 28.75 -4.23
C ILE A 91 -37.70 29.93 -4.62
N MET A 92 -36.39 29.69 -4.74
CA MET A 92 -35.41 30.67 -5.21
C MET A 92 -35.02 30.42 -6.68
N ILE A 93 -35.10 31.48 -7.47
CA ILE A 93 -34.88 31.50 -8.90
C ILE A 93 -33.72 32.44 -9.23
N GLY A 94 -32.83 32.08 -10.15
CA GLY A 94 -31.73 32.94 -10.58
C GLY A 94 -32.21 34.30 -11.12
N GLY A 95 -31.55 35.38 -10.69
CA GLY A 95 -31.84 36.76 -11.10
C GLY A 95 -31.20 37.15 -12.43
N ASN A 96 -30.25 36.35 -12.92
CA ASN A 96 -29.65 36.46 -14.23
C ASN A 96 -29.30 35.05 -14.76
N ARG A 97 -28.99 34.94 -16.05
CA ARG A 97 -28.72 33.65 -16.72
C ARG A 97 -27.34 33.04 -16.44
N ASP A 98 -26.50 33.69 -15.65
CA ASP A 98 -25.27 33.07 -15.12
C ASP A 98 -25.58 32.14 -13.94
N PHE A 99 -26.79 32.23 -13.37
CA PHE A 99 -27.33 31.28 -12.40
C PHE A 99 -28.30 30.30 -13.08
N PRO A 100 -28.46 29.07 -12.54
CA PRO A 100 -29.49 28.16 -12.99
C PRO A 100 -30.90 28.73 -12.74
N PRO A 101 -31.92 28.28 -13.50
CA PRO A 101 -33.30 28.67 -13.29
C PRO A 101 -33.87 28.26 -11.93
N LEU A 102 -33.34 27.22 -11.29
CA LEU A 102 -33.59 26.94 -9.87
C LEU A 102 -32.27 27.06 -9.11
N ILE A 103 -32.26 27.89 -8.07
CA ILE A 103 -31.19 27.88 -7.08
C ILE A 103 -31.51 26.78 -6.07
N GLU A 104 -32.63 26.92 -5.36
CA GLU A 104 -33.12 25.94 -4.40
C GLU A 104 -34.62 26.13 -4.12
N TYR A 105 -35.24 25.12 -3.50
CA TYR A 105 -36.54 25.22 -2.86
C TYR A 105 -36.60 24.32 -1.62
N SER A 106 -37.47 24.67 -0.67
CA SER A 106 -37.67 23.90 0.56
C SER A 106 -39.09 24.13 1.10
N ASN A 107 -39.62 23.18 1.89
CA ASN A 107 -40.81 23.39 2.72
C ASN A 107 -40.49 24.00 4.10
N GLY A 108 -39.21 24.33 4.34
CA GLY A 108 -38.75 25.05 5.52
C GLY A 108 -38.86 26.56 5.38
N ASP A 109 -38.40 27.26 6.42
CA ASP A 109 -38.34 28.71 6.45
C ASP A 109 -37.35 29.24 5.41
N SER A 110 -37.63 30.44 4.87
CA SER A 110 -36.72 31.17 3.97
C SER A 110 -35.32 31.25 4.59
N PRO A 111 -34.21 31.20 3.81
CA PRO A 111 -32.85 31.29 4.33
C PRO A 111 -32.60 32.52 5.22
N VAL A 112 -33.37 33.58 5.03
CA VAL A 112 -33.29 34.79 5.88
C VAL A 112 -34.22 34.73 7.09
N ASP A 113 -35.28 33.94 7.02
CA ASP A 113 -36.25 33.75 8.10
C ASP A 113 -35.86 32.61 9.05
N VAL A 114 -34.88 31.76 8.69
CA VAL A 114 -34.20 30.79 9.59
C VAL A 114 -33.32 31.51 10.62
N GLY A 115 -33.85 32.53 11.31
CA GLY A 115 -33.95 32.55 12.77
C GLY A 115 -32.72 32.36 13.65
N VAL A 116 -31.48 32.51 13.17
CA VAL A 116 -30.31 32.43 14.07
C VAL A 116 -29.29 33.55 13.91
N ALA A 117 -29.17 34.21 12.76
CA ALA A 117 -28.09 35.19 12.57
C ALA A 117 -28.16 36.48 13.40
N ARG A 118 -29.34 36.91 13.86
CA ARG A 118 -29.42 38.07 14.77
C ARG A 118 -29.23 37.68 16.23
N GLY A 119 -29.57 36.45 16.62
CA GLY A 119 -29.36 35.96 17.98
C GLY A 119 -27.90 35.64 18.33
N PHE A 120 -27.00 35.62 17.33
CA PHE A 120 -25.58 35.30 17.47
C PHE A 120 -24.64 36.50 17.36
N LEU A 121 -25.18 37.66 16.97
CA LEU A 121 -24.42 38.90 17.00
C LEU A 121 -24.21 39.30 18.47
N PRO A 122 -22.98 39.65 18.88
CA PRO A 122 -22.79 40.27 20.19
C PRO A 122 -23.63 41.56 20.27
N ASP A 123 -24.07 41.95 21.47
CA ASP A 123 -25.04 43.04 21.68
C ASP A 123 -24.66 44.35 20.95
N ASP A 124 -23.36 44.61 20.78
CA ASP A 124 -22.79 45.75 20.04
C ASP A 124 -22.95 45.66 18.52
N ALA A 125 -22.91 44.46 17.95
CA ALA A 125 -23.22 44.21 16.54
C ALA A 125 -24.74 44.16 16.28
N LEU A 126 -25.55 43.82 17.29
CA LEU A 126 -27.00 44.03 17.24
C LEU A 126 -27.36 45.51 17.27
N GLU A 127 -26.67 46.32 18.08
CA GLU A 127 -26.89 47.77 18.13
C GLU A 127 -26.54 48.46 16.80
N SER A 128 -25.55 47.98 16.03
CA SER A 128 -25.28 48.48 14.68
C SER A 128 -26.28 47.98 13.63
N VAL A 129 -26.82 46.76 13.80
CA VAL A 129 -27.85 46.18 12.91
C VAL A 129 -29.25 46.78 13.11
N ASP A 130 -29.62 47.04 14.37
CA ASP A 130 -30.91 47.60 14.78
C ASP A 130 -30.98 49.14 14.74
N ALA A 131 -29.91 49.81 14.30
CA ALA A 131 -29.82 51.28 14.18
C ALA A 131 -30.76 51.91 13.14
N GLY A 132 -31.70 51.15 12.55
CA GLY A 132 -32.72 51.65 11.63
C GLY A 132 -32.24 51.86 10.18
N GLY A 133 -31.08 51.32 9.82
CA GLY A 133 -30.56 51.31 8.47
C GLY A 133 -31.43 50.51 7.49
N SER A 134 -31.40 50.87 6.22
CA SER A 134 -32.02 50.07 5.16
C SER A 134 -31.06 48.95 4.75
N TRP A 135 -31.44 47.70 5.02
CA TRP A 135 -30.66 46.51 4.69
C TRP A 135 -31.04 45.96 3.33
N VAL A 136 -30.05 45.48 2.57
CA VAL A 136 -30.25 44.85 1.26
C VAL A 136 -29.80 43.39 1.35
N PRO A 137 -30.67 42.42 1.01
CA PRO A 137 -30.29 41.02 0.95
C PRO A 137 -29.38 40.77 -0.25
N ILE A 138 -28.24 40.17 0.03
CA ILE A 138 -27.19 39.86 -0.94
C ILE A 138 -27.08 38.35 -1.10
N TYR A 139 -27.00 37.92 -2.35
CA TYR A 139 -26.76 36.54 -2.72
C TYR A 139 -25.69 36.49 -3.79
N VAL A 140 -24.57 35.86 -3.45
CA VAL A 140 -23.39 35.74 -4.33
C VAL A 140 -23.11 34.30 -4.73
N GLY A 141 -23.71 33.30 -4.07
CA GLY A 141 -23.52 31.91 -4.45
C GLY A 141 -23.51 30.90 -3.30
N GLY A 142 -23.53 29.61 -3.63
CA GLY A 142 -23.04 28.54 -2.76
C GLY A 142 -23.78 28.34 -1.42
N PHE A 143 -25.08 28.66 -1.37
CA PHE A 143 -25.87 28.70 -0.13
C PHE A 143 -25.35 29.70 0.91
N ASP A 144 -24.62 30.75 0.53
CA ASP A 144 -24.33 31.86 1.43
C ASP A 144 -25.27 33.04 1.19
N TYR A 145 -25.86 33.52 2.28
CA TYR A 145 -26.82 34.61 2.28
C TYR A 145 -26.29 35.72 3.17
N TYR A 146 -26.33 36.95 2.67
CA TYR A 146 -25.80 38.11 3.37
C TYR A 146 -26.82 39.25 3.41
N GLU A 147 -26.63 40.20 4.33
CA GLU A 147 -27.29 41.51 4.30
C GLU A 147 -26.24 42.63 4.37
N ILE A 148 -26.39 43.68 3.56
CA ILE A 148 -25.52 44.87 3.57
C ILE A 148 -26.31 46.10 4.01
N ALA A 149 -25.73 46.88 4.93
CA ALA A 149 -26.26 48.18 5.35
C ALA A 149 -26.01 49.26 4.28
N LEU A 150 -27.07 49.95 3.83
CA LEU A 150 -26.96 51.01 2.82
C LEU A 150 -26.38 52.33 3.33
N ASP A 151 -26.36 52.56 4.64
CA ASP A 151 -25.96 53.80 5.30
C ASP A 151 -24.51 53.83 5.79
N THR A 152 -23.93 52.67 6.13
CA THR A 152 -22.52 52.57 6.57
C THR A 152 -21.58 51.95 5.53
N SER A 153 -22.11 51.28 4.48
CA SER A 153 -21.36 50.64 3.37
C SER A 153 -20.22 49.69 3.75
N SER A 154 -20.10 49.32 5.03
CA SER A 154 -18.95 48.56 5.57
C SER A 154 -19.35 47.35 6.42
N ASP A 155 -20.60 47.29 6.89
CA ASP A 155 -21.10 46.16 7.66
C ASP A 155 -21.85 45.19 6.73
N VAL A 156 -21.28 44.00 6.53
CA VAL A 156 -21.95 42.88 5.84
C VAL A 156 -22.21 41.78 6.85
N VAL A 157 -23.45 41.30 6.93
CA VAL A 157 -23.86 40.27 7.89
C VAL A 157 -24.05 38.95 7.15
N ASP A 158 -23.38 37.89 7.58
CA ASP A 158 -23.63 36.51 7.17
C ASP A 158 -24.87 35.98 7.90
N LEU A 159 -25.92 35.66 7.16
CA LEU A 159 -27.23 35.29 7.68
C LEU A 159 -27.32 33.84 8.17
N LEU A 160 -26.36 32.99 7.78
CA LEU A 160 -26.31 31.62 8.29
C LEU A 160 -25.45 31.51 9.54
N ARG A 161 -24.33 32.25 9.56
CA ARG A 161 -23.36 32.21 10.66
C ARG A 161 -23.62 33.25 11.75
N GLY A 162 -24.42 34.28 11.46
CA GLY A 162 -24.77 35.32 12.42
C GLY A 162 -23.61 36.19 12.85
N ARG A 163 -22.82 36.65 11.88
CA ARG A 163 -21.62 37.45 12.13
C ARG A 163 -21.42 38.52 11.09
N VAL A 164 -20.69 39.56 11.47
CA VAL A 164 -20.17 40.55 10.52
C VAL A 164 -18.97 39.95 9.78
N VAL A 165 -18.99 40.07 8.45
CA VAL A 165 -17.95 39.64 7.52
C VAL A 165 -17.44 40.84 6.73
N GLN A 166 -16.17 40.80 6.34
CA GLN A 166 -15.57 41.88 5.55
C GLN A 166 -15.99 41.78 4.09
N LEU A 167 -16.35 42.92 3.49
CA LEU A 167 -16.83 42.99 2.10
C LEU A 167 -15.81 42.42 1.08
N ASP A 168 -14.52 42.60 1.34
CA ASP A 168 -13.44 42.09 0.47
C ASP A 168 -13.39 40.55 0.41
N ALA A 169 -13.72 39.88 1.51
CA ALA A 169 -13.79 38.42 1.57
C ALA A 169 -14.96 37.90 0.71
N ILE A 170 -16.09 38.58 0.76
CA ILE A 170 -17.28 38.23 -0.04
C ILE A 170 -17.03 38.52 -1.52
N GLN A 171 -16.33 39.61 -1.84
CA GLN A 171 -15.96 39.93 -3.22
C GLN A 171 -15.04 38.85 -3.81
N ARG A 172 -14.00 38.42 -3.07
CA ARG A 172 -13.12 37.31 -3.51
C ARG A 172 -13.92 36.04 -3.78
N PHE A 173 -14.83 35.68 -2.86
CA PHE A 173 -15.72 34.53 -3.04
C PHE A 173 -16.61 34.68 -4.29
N SER A 174 -17.27 35.82 -4.45
CA SER A 174 -18.15 36.10 -5.59
C SER A 174 -17.40 36.00 -6.93
N ASP A 175 -16.18 36.53 -6.99
CA ASP A 175 -15.35 36.49 -8.21
C ASP A 175 -14.93 35.06 -8.58
N ASP A 176 -14.50 34.27 -7.60
CA ASP A 176 -14.12 32.86 -7.79
C ASP A 176 -15.34 32.01 -8.19
N PHE A 177 -16.41 32.08 -7.40
CA PHE A 177 -17.63 31.30 -7.63
C PHE A 177 -18.25 31.63 -9.00
N GLY A 178 -18.35 32.92 -9.32
CA GLY A 178 -18.81 33.36 -10.62
C GLY A 178 -17.94 32.87 -11.78
N SER A 179 -16.61 32.83 -11.62
CA SER A 179 -15.70 32.29 -12.64
C SER A 179 -16.03 30.85 -13.02
N ARG A 180 -16.44 30.05 -12.04
CA ARG A 180 -16.84 28.66 -12.26
C ARG A 180 -18.23 28.55 -12.84
N LEU A 181 -19.22 29.32 -12.35
CA LEU A 181 -20.56 29.35 -12.94
C LEU A 181 -20.53 29.67 -14.45
N ARG A 182 -19.60 30.53 -14.90
CA ARG A 182 -19.43 30.82 -16.33
C ARG A 182 -19.04 29.59 -17.17
N SER A 183 -18.34 28.61 -16.59
CA SER A 183 -18.08 27.33 -17.26
C SER A 183 -19.37 26.54 -17.54
N PHE A 184 -20.44 26.80 -16.78
CA PHE A 184 -21.77 26.21 -16.94
C PHE A 184 -22.77 27.10 -17.69
N SER A 185 -22.38 28.30 -18.14
CA SER A 185 -23.27 29.26 -18.83
C SER A 185 -24.06 28.66 -20.00
N GLY A 186 -23.43 27.78 -20.78
CA GLY A 186 -24.10 27.04 -21.85
C GLY A 186 -25.16 26.06 -21.35
N THR A 187 -24.90 25.40 -20.22
CA THR A 187 -25.87 24.52 -19.54
C THR A 187 -27.02 25.33 -18.96
N PHE A 188 -26.75 26.39 -18.19
CA PHE A 188 -27.80 27.25 -17.63
C PHE A 188 -28.67 27.88 -18.72
N SER A 189 -28.09 28.29 -19.84
CA SER A 189 -28.85 28.79 -20.98
C SER A 189 -29.83 27.75 -21.54
N ARG A 190 -29.42 26.47 -21.63
CA ARG A 190 -30.33 25.38 -22.02
C ARG A 190 -31.41 25.15 -20.97
N MET A 191 -31.05 25.17 -19.69
CA MET A 191 -32.00 25.01 -18.58
C MET A 191 -33.07 26.10 -18.59
N TRP A 192 -32.67 27.36 -18.71
CA TRP A 192 -33.58 28.51 -18.83
C TRP A 192 -34.51 28.36 -20.03
N ASN A 193 -33.99 27.99 -21.19
CA ASN A 193 -34.82 27.75 -22.38
C ASN A 193 -35.82 26.61 -22.17
N ALA A 194 -35.38 25.51 -21.56
CA ALA A 194 -36.24 24.35 -21.27
C ALA A 194 -37.38 24.75 -20.32
N VAL A 195 -37.04 25.38 -19.19
CA VAL A 195 -38.00 25.82 -18.16
C VAL A 195 -39.01 26.84 -18.71
N LEU A 196 -38.56 27.81 -19.51
CA LEU A 196 -39.44 28.84 -20.08
C LEU A 196 -40.27 28.34 -21.27
N SER A 197 -39.84 27.27 -21.96
CA SER A 197 -40.57 26.70 -23.10
C SER A 197 -41.83 25.92 -22.72
N GLY A 198 -41.98 25.55 -21.43
CA GLY A 198 -43.13 24.79 -20.94
C GLY A 198 -43.22 23.35 -21.49
N LYS A 199 -42.18 22.83 -22.16
CA LYS A 199 -42.15 21.45 -22.65
C LYS A 199 -41.97 20.45 -21.49
N ARG A 200 -43.02 19.64 -21.27
CA ARG A 200 -43.10 18.41 -20.44
C ARG A 200 -42.28 18.42 -19.13
N VAL A 201 -42.91 18.96 -18.08
CA VAL A 201 -42.63 18.53 -16.70
C VAL A 201 -43.64 17.43 -16.37
N ARG A 202 -43.22 16.15 -16.44
CA ARG A 202 -43.81 14.98 -15.74
C ARG A 202 -43.21 13.67 -16.29
N SER A 203 -42.56 12.91 -15.42
CA SER A 203 -43.20 11.79 -14.72
C SER A 203 -42.59 11.69 -13.31
N ALA A 204 -43.35 11.17 -12.34
CA ALA A 204 -42.85 10.88 -10.99
C ALA A 204 -41.85 9.69 -10.97
N GLU A 205 -41.47 9.17 -12.15
CA GLU A 205 -40.57 8.03 -12.30
C GLU A 205 -39.12 8.39 -11.98
N ASP A 206 -38.73 9.66 -12.17
CA ASP A 206 -37.39 10.19 -11.86
C ASP A 206 -37.40 10.99 -10.54
N TYR A 207 -37.93 10.37 -9.49
CA TYR A 207 -37.88 10.89 -8.11
C TYR A 207 -37.55 9.75 -7.16
N ASN A 208 -36.57 9.97 -6.29
CA ASN A 208 -36.23 9.04 -5.22
C ASN A 208 -35.69 9.82 -4.01
N VAL A 209 -36.05 9.40 -2.81
CA VAL A 209 -35.57 10.00 -1.56
C VAL A 209 -35.41 8.90 -0.53
N LEU A 210 -34.32 8.96 0.23
CA LEU A 210 -34.04 8.03 1.32
C LEU A 210 -34.92 8.39 2.52
N PRO A 211 -35.93 7.58 2.87
CA PRO A 211 -36.95 7.99 3.83
C PRO A 211 -36.45 8.06 5.28
N GLU A 212 -35.37 7.36 5.61
CA GLU A 212 -34.76 7.36 6.95
C GLU A 212 -33.74 8.49 7.15
N ALA A 213 -33.48 9.29 6.11
CA ALA A 213 -32.52 10.39 6.17
C ALA A 213 -33.06 11.53 7.02
N GLN A 214 -32.22 12.10 7.88
CA GLN A 214 -32.58 13.19 8.78
C GLN A 214 -31.53 14.31 8.76
N GLY A 215 -31.98 15.56 8.78
CA GLY A 215 -31.13 16.74 8.92
C GLY A 215 -30.83 17.05 10.39
N TYR A 216 -29.58 17.48 10.63
CA TYR A 216 -29.06 17.93 11.92
C TYR A 216 -28.47 19.32 11.78
N THR A 217 -28.36 20.06 12.88
CA THR A 217 -27.72 21.38 12.88
C THR A 217 -26.25 21.30 13.27
N TRP A 218 -25.50 22.34 12.87
CA TRP A 218 -24.05 22.36 12.86
C TRP A 218 -23.45 22.10 14.25
N TYR A 219 -22.60 21.08 14.33
CA TYR A 219 -21.87 20.73 15.55
C TYR A 219 -20.45 20.26 15.24
N ARG A 220 -19.46 20.97 15.79
CA ARG A 220 -18.02 20.68 15.64
C ARG A 220 -17.58 20.51 14.17
N GLY A 221 -18.14 21.30 13.25
CA GLY A 221 -17.77 21.32 11.84
C GLY A 221 -18.83 20.73 10.90
N CYS A 222 -18.87 21.23 9.66
CA CYS A 222 -19.82 20.77 8.64
C CYS A 222 -19.52 19.32 8.22
N GLY A 223 -18.25 18.95 8.06
CA GLY A 223 -17.84 17.58 7.73
C GLY A 223 -18.30 16.55 8.77
N PRO A 224 -17.97 16.71 10.06
CA PRO A 224 -18.46 15.80 11.10
C PRO A 224 -19.98 15.77 11.21
N THR A 225 -20.66 16.91 11.02
CA THR A 225 -22.13 16.97 11.02
C THR A 225 -22.72 16.15 9.87
N SER A 226 -22.21 16.31 8.64
CA SER A 226 -22.70 15.56 7.47
C SER A 226 -22.34 14.07 7.54
N GLY A 227 -21.16 13.71 8.04
CA GLY A 227 -20.80 12.31 8.33
C GLY A 227 -21.70 11.69 9.41
N THR A 228 -22.16 12.49 10.37
CA THR A 228 -23.14 12.05 11.38
C THR A 228 -24.53 11.85 10.77
N MET A 229 -24.95 12.70 9.83
CA MET A 229 -26.20 12.49 9.09
C MET A 229 -26.16 11.16 8.32
N VAL A 230 -25.04 10.85 7.66
CA VAL A 230 -24.83 9.57 6.95
C VAL A 230 -24.91 8.38 7.91
N LEU A 231 -24.15 8.38 9.01
CA LEU A 231 -24.18 7.27 9.96
C LEU A 231 -25.54 7.15 10.67
N GLY A 232 -26.19 8.27 10.96
CA GLY A 232 -27.52 8.33 11.54
C GLY A 232 -28.58 7.76 10.61
N TYR A 233 -28.48 8.03 9.30
CA TYR A 233 -29.32 7.38 8.29
C TYR A 233 -29.22 5.85 8.39
N TYR A 234 -28.01 5.29 8.40
CA TYR A 234 -27.85 3.84 8.54
C TYR A 234 -28.41 3.32 9.86
N GLY A 235 -28.19 4.06 10.96
CA GLY A 235 -28.80 3.75 12.27
C GLY A 235 -30.32 3.57 12.17
N ASN A 236 -31.00 4.53 11.52
CA ASN A 236 -32.43 4.51 11.26
C ASN A 236 -32.84 3.43 10.24
N ALA A 237 -32.00 3.13 9.25
CA ALA A 237 -32.21 2.15 8.18
C ALA A 237 -31.87 0.70 8.58
N GLY A 238 -31.71 0.41 9.88
CA GLY A 238 -31.58 -0.94 10.41
C GLY A 238 -30.19 -1.33 10.90
N TYR A 239 -29.18 -0.46 10.75
CA TYR A 239 -27.86 -0.63 11.38
C TYR A 239 -27.94 -0.27 12.86
N ARG A 240 -28.62 -1.12 13.66
CA ARG A 240 -28.99 -0.83 15.06
C ARG A 240 -27.86 -0.33 15.96
N ASN A 241 -26.61 -0.79 15.77
CA ASN A 241 -25.45 -0.32 16.55
C ASN A 241 -25.00 1.11 16.21
N LEU A 242 -25.50 1.71 15.12
CA LEU A 242 -25.32 3.11 14.73
C LEU A 242 -26.55 3.96 15.07
N HIS A 243 -27.60 3.40 15.69
CA HIS A 243 -28.79 4.15 16.07
C HIS A 243 -28.54 4.99 17.32
N TYR A 244 -28.60 6.31 17.16
CA TYR A 244 -28.49 7.28 18.25
C TYR A 244 -29.58 8.35 18.10
N GLU A 245 -30.34 8.59 19.17
CA GLU A 245 -31.37 9.63 19.16
C GLU A 245 -30.73 11.04 19.17
N PRO A 246 -31.22 11.98 18.34
CA PRO A 246 -30.79 13.37 18.39
C PRO A 246 -31.34 14.09 19.63
N ASP A 247 -30.56 15.03 20.16
CA ASP A 247 -30.97 15.94 21.22
C ASP A 247 -30.47 17.36 20.98
N SER A 248 -31.10 18.33 21.65
CA SER A 248 -30.62 19.71 21.70
C SER A 248 -29.80 19.96 22.96
N PHE A 249 -28.63 20.58 22.81
CA PHE A 249 -27.75 20.89 23.94
C PHE A 249 -27.01 22.20 23.75
N VAL A 250 -26.60 22.83 24.85
CA VAL A 250 -25.79 24.06 24.81
C VAL A 250 -24.32 23.70 24.60
N TRP A 251 -23.66 24.35 23.65
CA TRP A 251 -22.25 24.12 23.34
C TRP A 251 -21.49 25.42 23.08
N GLN A 252 -20.27 25.51 23.62
CA GLN A 252 -19.36 26.65 23.42
C GLN A 252 -18.42 26.34 22.25
N GLY A 253 -18.72 26.89 21.08
CA GLY A 253 -18.00 26.64 19.83
C GLY A 253 -16.87 27.64 19.56
N PRO A 254 -16.48 27.84 18.28
CA PRO A 254 -15.40 28.74 17.90
C PRO A 254 -15.66 30.17 18.39
N GLY A 255 -14.58 30.89 18.75
CA GLY A 255 -14.66 32.27 19.24
C GLY A 255 -15.34 32.42 20.60
N GLY A 256 -15.70 31.33 21.28
CA GLY A 256 -16.50 31.39 22.51
C GLY A 256 -17.98 31.66 22.26
N ALA A 257 -18.46 31.48 21.02
CA ALA A 257 -19.87 31.61 20.69
C ALA A 257 -20.67 30.42 21.26
N THR A 258 -21.88 30.70 21.72
CA THR A 258 -22.78 29.68 22.28
C THR A 258 -23.76 29.20 21.21
N PHE A 259 -23.75 27.90 20.95
CA PHE A 259 -24.64 27.23 19.99
C PHE A 259 -25.63 26.32 20.73
N THR A 260 -26.76 26.04 20.09
CA THR A 260 -27.71 24.99 20.51
C THR A 260 -27.90 23.98 19.38
N PRO A 261 -26.93 23.06 19.14
CA PRO A 261 -27.06 22.06 18.08
C PRO A 261 -28.19 21.08 18.37
N TYR A 262 -28.75 20.48 17.32
CA TYR A 262 -29.69 19.37 17.33
C TYR A 262 -29.10 18.24 16.48
N ILE A 263 -28.52 17.24 17.14
CA ILE A 263 -27.73 16.16 16.52
C ILE A 263 -27.57 15.01 17.53
N PRO A 264 -27.41 13.73 17.12
CA PRO A 264 -27.04 12.66 18.04
C PRO A 264 -25.62 12.87 18.57
N ARG A 265 -25.51 13.59 19.69
CA ARG A 265 -24.23 14.10 20.21
C ARG A 265 -23.13 13.05 20.32
N LYS A 266 -23.45 11.85 20.82
CA LYS A 266 -22.45 10.78 20.97
C LYS A 266 -21.88 10.31 19.64
N LEU A 267 -22.73 10.16 18.63
CA LEU A 267 -22.31 9.77 17.28
C LEU A 267 -21.45 10.86 16.65
N ALA A 268 -21.90 12.12 16.77
CA ALA A 268 -21.17 13.27 16.29
C ALA A 268 -19.80 13.45 16.96
N ASP A 269 -19.72 13.24 18.28
CA ASP A 269 -18.47 13.30 19.02
C ASP A 269 -17.47 12.24 18.55
N MET A 270 -17.92 11.03 18.21
CA MET A 270 -17.04 9.98 17.66
C MET A 270 -16.46 10.38 16.29
N VAL A 271 -17.31 10.87 15.39
CA VAL A 271 -16.86 11.36 14.06
C VAL A 271 -15.89 12.54 14.24
N ALA A 272 -16.27 13.53 15.05
CA ALA A 272 -15.48 14.74 15.27
C ALA A 272 -14.15 14.47 15.98
N ASP A 273 -14.11 13.56 16.96
CA ASP A 273 -12.88 13.17 17.67
C ASP A 273 -11.90 12.47 16.70
N ILE A 274 -12.38 11.62 15.79
CA ILE A 274 -11.55 11.00 14.75
C ILE A 274 -11.06 12.02 13.72
N CYS A 275 -11.88 13.02 13.40
CA CYS A 275 -11.49 14.14 12.54
C CYS A 275 -10.55 15.14 13.23
N GLY A 276 -10.31 15.02 14.53
CA GLY A 276 -9.41 15.90 15.29
C GLY A 276 -10.01 17.26 15.64
N MET A 277 -11.34 17.38 15.66
CA MET A 277 -12.01 18.66 15.93
C MET A 277 -11.92 19.03 17.42
N PRO A 278 -11.82 20.32 17.78
CA PRO A 278 -11.89 20.74 19.17
C PRO A 278 -13.24 20.38 19.82
N LYS A 279 -13.24 20.11 21.13
CA LYS A 279 -14.48 19.88 21.90
C LYS A 279 -15.22 21.17 22.26
N SER A 280 -14.50 22.29 22.31
CA SER A 280 -15.04 23.62 22.60
C SER A 280 -14.02 24.70 22.24
N GLY A 281 -14.47 25.94 22.00
CA GLY A 281 -13.59 27.09 21.78
C GLY A 281 -12.84 27.03 20.45
N GLY A 282 -11.63 27.61 20.40
CA GLY A 282 -10.81 27.64 19.18
C GLY A 282 -11.28 28.68 18.16
N LYS A 283 -10.69 28.64 16.96
CA LYS A 283 -11.08 29.42 15.80
C LYS A 283 -11.96 28.58 14.89
N GLU A 284 -12.77 29.21 14.04
CA GLU A 284 -13.62 28.49 13.08
C GLU A 284 -12.81 27.57 12.15
N SER A 285 -11.61 28.01 11.75
CA SER A 285 -10.66 27.21 10.96
C SER A 285 -10.25 25.89 11.60
N ASP A 286 -10.40 25.75 12.93
CA ASP A 286 -10.07 24.52 13.66
C ASP A 286 -11.15 23.43 13.47
N TYR A 287 -12.29 23.78 12.87
CA TYR A 287 -13.44 22.88 12.65
C TYR A 287 -13.59 22.43 11.18
N GLY A 288 -12.55 22.59 10.36
CA GLY A 288 -12.48 22.13 8.98
C GLY A 288 -11.85 20.74 8.87
N VAL A 289 -12.35 19.90 7.95
CA VAL A 289 -11.81 18.56 7.70
C VAL A 289 -11.77 18.26 6.20
N TYR A 290 -10.71 17.58 5.75
CA TYR A 290 -10.64 17.09 4.37
C TYR A 290 -11.62 15.93 4.16
N THR A 291 -12.23 15.86 2.98
CA THR A 291 -13.22 14.82 2.63
C THR A 291 -12.68 13.40 2.80
N GLU A 292 -11.41 13.15 2.49
CA GLU A 292 -10.73 11.87 2.70
C GLU A 292 -10.64 11.49 4.17
N GLN A 293 -10.34 12.46 5.03
CA GLN A 293 -10.28 12.26 6.47
C GLN A 293 -11.69 11.98 7.03
N LEU A 294 -12.71 12.68 6.52
CA LEU A 294 -14.11 12.41 6.86
C LEU A 294 -14.55 11.01 6.44
N ALA A 295 -14.22 10.56 5.23
CA ALA A 295 -14.48 9.20 4.76
C ALA A 295 -13.87 8.16 5.71
N GLY A 296 -12.60 8.35 6.08
CA GLY A 296 -11.94 7.50 7.07
C GLY A 296 -12.60 7.54 8.45
N ALA A 297 -13.19 8.67 8.86
CA ALA A 297 -13.92 8.76 10.12
C ALA A 297 -15.23 7.99 10.10
N ILE A 298 -16.02 8.12 9.04
CA ILE A 298 -17.27 7.38 8.85
C ILE A 298 -17.00 5.86 8.90
N VAL A 299 -16.02 5.39 8.11
CA VAL A 299 -15.61 3.99 8.08
C VAL A 299 -15.18 3.50 9.47
N ARG A 300 -14.29 4.23 10.15
CA ARG A 300 -13.81 3.82 11.49
C ARG A 300 -14.93 3.73 12.52
N VAL A 301 -15.89 4.66 12.50
CA VAL A 301 -17.06 4.59 13.40
C VAL A 301 -17.91 3.37 13.05
N ALA A 302 -18.29 3.17 11.79
CA ALA A 302 -19.10 2.03 11.37
C ALA A 302 -18.44 0.67 11.71
N GLN A 303 -17.14 0.52 11.44
CA GLN A 303 -16.38 -0.68 11.74
C GLN A 303 -16.26 -0.93 13.24
N ALA A 304 -16.05 0.13 14.05
CA ALA A 304 -16.06 0.02 15.51
C ALA A 304 -17.43 -0.43 16.06
N HIS A 305 -18.51 -0.19 15.32
CA HIS A 305 -19.87 -0.65 15.64
C HIS A 305 -20.24 -2.01 15.02
N GLY A 306 -19.26 -2.74 14.47
CA GLY A 306 -19.41 -4.12 13.99
C GLY A 306 -19.67 -4.26 12.49
N TYR A 307 -19.71 -3.16 11.73
CA TYR A 307 -19.96 -3.17 10.29
C TYR A 307 -18.63 -3.14 9.52
N LYS A 308 -17.92 -4.27 9.51
CA LYS A 308 -16.55 -4.37 8.97
C LYS A 308 -16.45 -4.03 7.47
N GLY A 309 -17.47 -4.40 6.68
CA GLY A 309 -17.53 -4.13 5.24
C GLY A 309 -18.05 -2.74 4.87
N PHE A 310 -18.15 -1.81 5.81
CA PHE A 310 -18.54 -0.44 5.51
C PHE A 310 -17.37 0.27 4.81
N LYS A 311 -17.58 0.73 3.57
CA LYS A 311 -16.57 1.45 2.77
C LYS A 311 -17.07 2.85 2.40
N CYS A 312 -16.14 3.76 2.11
CA CYS A 312 -16.46 5.10 1.61
C CYS A 312 -15.46 5.49 0.51
N TYR A 313 -15.96 6.07 -0.56
CA TYR A 313 -15.13 6.52 -1.69
C TYR A 313 -15.32 7.99 -1.95
N VAL A 314 -14.20 8.66 -2.24
CA VAL A 314 -14.15 10.08 -2.53
C VAL A 314 -13.84 10.25 -4.02
N PHE A 315 -14.82 10.73 -4.78
CA PHE A 315 -14.67 11.00 -6.21
C PHE A 315 -14.16 12.43 -6.43
N PRO A 316 -13.05 12.62 -7.17
CA PRO A 316 -12.40 13.92 -7.35
C PRO A 316 -12.92 14.78 -8.52
N ASP A 317 -13.82 14.29 -9.38
CA ASP A 317 -14.39 15.03 -10.53
C ASP A 317 -15.93 15.04 -10.46
N GLU A 318 -16.49 16.26 -10.52
CA GLU A 318 -17.79 16.70 -9.99
C GLU A 318 -19.01 16.41 -10.88
N ARG A 319 -18.88 15.61 -11.94
CA ARG A 319 -19.83 15.67 -13.07
C ARG A 319 -20.79 14.49 -13.19
N ASP A 320 -20.58 13.43 -12.44
CA ASP A 320 -21.39 12.24 -12.63
C ASP A 320 -22.57 12.21 -11.65
N TYR A 321 -23.59 13.02 -11.99
CA TYR A 321 -24.91 12.91 -11.41
C TYR A 321 -25.39 11.45 -11.35
N SER A 322 -24.98 10.62 -12.32
CA SER A 322 -25.33 9.20 -12.37
C SER A 322 -24.76 8.40 -11.20
N ILE A 323 -23.58 8.75 -10.67
CA ILE A 323 -23.01 8.10 -9.47
C ILE A 323 -23.86 8.44 -8.25
N PHE A 324 -24.16 9.72 -8.03
CA PHE A 324 -25.02 10.15 -6.92
C PHE A 324 -26.41 9.50 -7.03
N LYS A 325 -27.03 9.58 -8.21
CA LYS A 325 -28.33 8.96 -8.48
C LYS A 325 -28.30 7.45 -8.22
N GLY A 326 -27.28 6.75 -8.74
CA GLY A 326 -27.09 5.31 -8.55
C GLY A 326 -26.99 4.95 -7.07
N LYS A 327 -26.25 5.74 -6.28
CA LYS A 327 -26.15 5.53 -4.83
C LYS A 327 -27.47 5.73 -4.10
N ILE A 328 -28.22 6.77 -4.44
CA ILE A 328 -29.58 6.94 -3.91
C ILE A 328 -30.49 5.77 -4.29
N ASP A 329 -30.37 5.25 -5.52
CA ASP A 329 -31.14 4.08 -5.99
C ASP A 329 -30.75 2.78 -5.28
N GLU A 330 -29.48 2.66 -4.87
CA GLU A 330 -28.96 1.56 -4.03
C GLU A 330 -29.36 1.71 -2.56
N GLY A 331 -29.88 2.87 -2.15
CA GLY A 331 -30.28 3.14 -0.77
C GLY A 331 -29.20 3.79 0.08
N ASP A 332 -28.17 4.39 -0.52
CA ASP A 332 -27.01 4.94 0.19
C ASP A 332 -26.91 6.47 0.03
N PRO A 333 -26.81 7.25 1.13
CA PRO A 333 -26.62 8.68 1.08
C PRO A 333 -25.20 9.03 0.65
N SER A 334 -25.00 10.27 0.23
CA SER A 334 -23.68 10.81 -0.13
C SER A 334 -23.41 12.11 0.61
N VAL A 335 -22.13 12.49 0.75
CA VAL A 335 -21.74 13.82 1.23
C VAL A 335 -21.19 14.62 0.05
N PHE A 336 -21.81 15.77 -0.21
CA PHE A 336 -21.30 16.75 -1.15
C PHE A 336 -20.32 17.68 -0.44
N GLY A 337 -19.07 17.70 -0.89
CA GLY A 337 -18.10 18.74 -0.54
C GLY A 337 -18.29 19.95 -1.44
N ILE A 338 -18.80 21.04 -0.89
CA ILE A 338 -19.01 22.32 -1.57
C ILE A 338 -17.77 23.18 -1.35
N THR A 339 -17.10 23.54 -2.45
CA THR A 339 -15.95 24.44 -2.37
C THR A 339 -16.38 25.90 -2.41
N LYS A 340 -15.86 26.70 -1.48
CA LYS A 340 -15.72 28.16 -1.64
C LYS A 340 -14.21 28.41 -1.70
N MET A 341 -13.64 28.66 -2.86
CA MET A 341 -12.18 28.69 -3.01
C MET A 341 -11.64 30.13 -2.94
N ASP A 342 -10.78 30.37 -1.96
CA ASP A 342 -9.62 31.25 -2.06
C ASP A 342 -8.37 30.34 -1.91
N PRO A 343 -7.28 30.51 -2.66
CA PRO A 343 -6.02 29.81 -2.40
C PRO A 343 -5.41 30.31 -1.07
N GLY A 344 -5.96 29.86 0.06
CA GLY A 344 -5.45 30.17 1.39
C GLY A 344 -6.48 30.28 2.52
N SER A 345 -7.79 30.22 2.25
CA SER A 345 -8.82 30.28 3.30
C SER A 345 -9.63 28.98 3.43
N TYR A 346 -9.94 28.62 4.67
CA TYR A 346 -10.66 27.42 5.11
C TYR A 346 -12.19 27.56 4.97
N ASP A 347 -12.71 28.00 3.82
CA ASP A 347 -14.17 28.11 3.62
C ASP A 347 -14.70 27.03 2.67
N GLN A 348 -14.65 25.75 3.09
CA GLN A 348 -15.38 24.67 2.41
C GLN A 348 -16.61 24.27 3.24
N HIS A 349 -17.72 23.94 2.57
CA HIS A 349 -18.95 23.49 3.22
C HIS A 349 -19.26 22.04 2.87
N ALA A 350 -19.94 21.31 3.75
CA ALA A 350 -20.32 19.92 3.51
C ALA A 350 -21.79 19.73 3.84
N ILE A 351 -22.50 19.04 2.95
CA ILE A 351 -23.94 18.75 3.07
C ILE A 351 -24.20 17.28 2.72
N MET A 352 -25.30 16.70 3.21
CA MET A 352 -25.68 15.33 2.85
C MET A 352 -26.67 15.34 1.69
N GLY A 353 -26.38 14.58 0.63
CA GLY A 353 -27.33 14.19 -0.40
C GLY A 353 -28.12 12.96 0.00
N CYS A 354 -29.45 13.05 -0.07
CA CYS A 354 -30.36 12.00 0.36
C CYS A 354 -31.49 11.71 -0.63
N GLY A 355 -31.44 12.31 -1.82
CA GLY A 355 -32.45 12.05 -2.83
C GLY A 355 -32.22 12.84 -4.09
N TYR A 356 -33.08 12.62 -5.06
CA TYR A 356 -33.12 13.40 -6.27
C TYR A 356 -34.56 13.60 -6.76
N ASN A 357 -34.76 14.66 -7.55
CA ASN A 357 -36.03 14.94 -8.19
C ASN A 357 -35.79 15.44 -9.62
N TYR A 358 -36.61 15.00 -10.57
CA TYR A 358 -36.70 15.53 -11.93
C TYR A 358 -35.35 15.69 -12.65
N THR A 359 -34.94 14.64 -13.34
CA THR A 359 -33.71 14.60 -14.14
C THR A 359 -34.03 14.88 -15.60
N ASN A 360 -34.33 16.13 -15.95
CA ASN A 360 -34.39 16.49 -17.37
C ASN A 360 -32.99 16.91 -17.82
N PRO A 361 -32.31 16.17 -18.72
CA PRO A 361 -30.96 16.50 -19.18
C PRO A 361 -30.86 17.91 -19.81
N GLU A 362 -31.97 18.46 -20.29
CA GLU A 362 -32.04 19.81 -20.84
C GLU A 362 -32.36 20.88 -19.77
N ALA A 363 -33.02 20.52 -18.66
CA ALA A 363 -33.41 21.43 -17.58
C ALA A 363 -32.56 21.33 -16.30
N GLY A 364 -31.58 20.43 -16.29
CA GLY A 364 -30.62 20.16 -15.21
C GLY A 364 -31.11 19.12 -14.22
N HIS A 365 -30.23 18.73 -13.31
CA HIS A 365 -30.51 17.66 -12.35
C HIS A 365 -30.73 18.23 -10.96
N LEU A 366 -31.77 17.80 -10.25
CA LEU A 366 -32.02 18.26 -8.87
C LEU A 366 -31.54 17.23 -7.86
N ALA A 367 -30.74 17.70 -6.90
CA ALA A 367 -30.35 16.94 -5.73
C ALA A 367 -31.21 17.38 -4.53
N ILE A 368 -31.67 16.41 -3.78
CA ILE A 368 -32.33 16.61 -2.50
C ILE A 368 -31.29 16.42 -1.40
N VAL A 369 -31.16 17.42 -0.54
CA VAL A 369 -30.05 17.54 0.40
C VAL A 369 -30.52 17.99 1.79
N TYR A 370 -29.69 17.69 2.80
CA TYR A 370 -29.72 18.33 4.10
C TYR A 370 -28.46 19.18 4.27
N ASP A 371 -28.68 20.47 4.47
CA ASP A 371 -27.61 21.40 4.85
C ASP A 371 -27.31 21.24 6.34
N THR A 372 -26.04 21.27 6.72
CA THR A 372 -25.60 21.17 8.13
C THR A 372 -26.03 22.37 8.97
N TRP A 373 -26.59 23.43 8.39
CA TRP A 373 -27.20 24.53 9.14
C TRP A 373 -28.66 24.29 9.54
N SER A 374 -29.35 23.28 9.00
CA SER A 374 -30.79 23.13 9.16
C SER A 374 -31.25 21.67 9.26
N THR A 375 -32.36 21.46 9.97
CA THR A 375 -33.05 20.16 9.98
C THR A 375 -34.02 20.01 8.81
N LYS A 376 -34.19 21.05 7.99
CA LYS A 376 -35.11 21.08 6.85
C LYS A 376 -34.42 20.62 5.59
N GLN A 377 -35.13 19.80 4.83
CA GLN A 377 -34.68 19.29 3.54
C GLN A 377 -34.74 20.40 2.49
N ARG A 378 -33.74 20.45 1.62
CA ARG A 378 -33.67 21.40 0.50
C ARG A 378 -33.55 20.62 -0.79
N THR A 379 -34.08 21.15 -1.87
CA THR A 379 -33.89 20.59 -3.21
C THR A 379 -33.39 21.67 -4.11
N ALA A 380 -32.31 21.37 -4.82
CA ALA A 380 -31.53 22.40 -5.43
C ALA A 380 -30.82 21.82 -6.68
N ALA A 381 -30.55 22.65 -7.68
CA ALA A 381 -29.92 22.19 -8.93
C ALA A 381 -28.47 21.73 -8.70
N GLN A 382 -28.13 20.47 -8.96
CA GLN A 382 -26.79 19.93 -8.68
C GLN A 382 -25.67 20.68 -9.40
N GLU A 383 -25.94 21.18 -10.61
CA GLU A 383 -25.01 22.03 -11.37
C GLU A 383 -24.63 23.32 -10.63
N TYR A 384 -25.36 23.65 -9.56
CA TYR A 384 -25.18 24.84 -8.75
C TYR A 384 -24.22 24.68 -7.56
N PHE A 385 -24.14 23.50 -6.93
CA PHE A 385 -23.33 23.34 -5.70
C PHE A 385 -21.87 22.98 -5.96
N ILE A 386 -21.42 22.93 -7.21
CA ILE A 386 -20.01 22.72 -7.64
C ILE A 386 -19.30 21.76 -6.68
N THR A 387 -19.70 20.48 -6.76
CA THR A 387 -19.28 19.44 -5.82
C THR A 387 -17.83 19.05 -6.08
N TYR A 388 -16.87 19.71 -5.45
CA TYR A 388 -15.44 19.37 -5.62
C TYR A 388 -15.11 17.93 -5.28
N LYS A 389 -15.82 17.36 -4.31
CA LYS A 389 -15.71 15.94 -3.97
C LYS A 389 -17.07 15.37 -3.62
N LEU A 390 -17.41 14.26 -4.26
CA LEU A 390 -18.55 13.44 -3.87
C LEU A 390 -18.02 12.29 -3.01
N LEU A 391 -18.39 12.27 -1.72
CA LEU A 391 -18.15 11.14 -0.85
C LEU A 391 -19.38 10.24 -0.91
N THR A 392 -19.18 9.02 -1.37
CA THR A 392 -20.21 7.98 -1.44
C THR A 392 -19.94 6.92 -0.39
N VAL A 393 -21.01 6.31 0.09
CA VAL A 393 -20.93 5.22 1.07
C VAL A 393 -21.35 3.92 0.42
N TYR A 394 -20.70 2.84 0.84
CA TYR A 394 -20.98 1.48 0.42
C TYR A 394 -21.20 0.67 1.69
N SER A 395 -22.41 0.15 1.81
CA SER A 395 -22.90 -0.44 3.04
C SER A 395 -22.95 -1.96 2.92
N PRO A 396 -22.55 -2.75 3.94
CA PRO A 396 -22.46 -4.20 3.83
C PRO A 396 -23.82 -4.93 3.70
N LEU A 397 -24.96 -4.23 3.80
CA LEU A 397 -26.28 -4.77 3.44
C LEU A 397 -26.56 -4.72 1.93
N VAL A 398 -25.80 -3.95 1.16
CA VAL A 398 -25.76 -4.06 -0.30
C VAL A 398 -24.80 -5.21 -0.59
N ALA A 399 -25.31 -6.27 -1.22
CA ALA A 399 -24.45 -7.38 -1.59
C ALA A 399 -23.51 -6.90 -2.70
N GLU A 400 -22.20 -6.93 -2.46
CA GLU A 400 -21.18 -6.52 -3.43
C GLU A 400 -20.07 -7.57 -3.55
N GLN A 401 -19.30 -7.47 -4.64
CA GLN A 401 -17.99 -8.12 -4.73
C GLN A 401 -16.99 -7.33 -3.88
N ASP A 402 -16.05 -8.02 -3.22
CA ASP A 402 -15.02 -7.35 -2.42
C ASP A 402 -13.73 -8.20 -2.41
N LEU A 403 -12.66 -7.68 -2.99
CA LEU A 403 -11.36 -8.30 -3.19
C LEU A 403 -10.44 -8.07 -1.99
N ASP A 404 -9.91 -9.16 -1.42
CA ASP A 404 -8.83 -9.09 -0.44
C ASP A 404 -7.59 -9.87 -0.91
N LEU A 405 -6.41 -9.28 -0.78
CA LEU A 405 -5.14 -9.89 -1.15
C LEU A 405 -4.31 -10.19 0.11
N SER A 406 -3.76 -11.40 0.23
CA SER A 406 -2.95 -11.75 1.40
C SER A 406 -1.66 -10.94 1.56
N ALA A 407 -1.19 -10.28 0.49
CA ALA A 407 -0.06 -9.36 0.53
C ALA A 407 -0.06 -8.42 -0.69
N GLU A 408 0.37 -7.17 -0.46
CA GLU A 408 0.58 -6.17 -1.50
C GLU A 408 2.02 -6.18 -2.06
N SER A 409 2.92 -6.95 -1.47
CA SER A 409 4.28 -7.13 -1.98
C SER A 409 4.91 -8.46 -1.59
N TYR A 410 5.87 -8.91 -2.41
CA TYR A 410 6.64 -10.14 -2.13
C TYR A 410 8.09 -10.05 -2.63
N ASN A 411 9.02 -10.62 -1.85
CA ASN A 411 10.44 -10.74 -2.21
C ASN A 411 10.85 -12.21 -2.35
N PHE A 412 11.25 -12.60 -3.56
CA PHE A 412 11.71 -13.96 -3.85
C PHE A 412 13.15 -14.24 -3.34
N GLY A 413 13.88 -13.22 -2.90
CA GLY A 413 15.26 -13.34 -2.46
C GLY A 413 16.23 -13.55 -3.61
N ASN A 414 17.38 -14.18 -3.33
CA ASN A 414 18.34 -14.59 -4.35
C ASN A 414 17.86 -15.87 -5.03
N VAL A 415 17.94 -15.90 -6.37
CA VAL A 415 17.65 -17.08 -7.19
C VAL A 415 18.69 -17.17 -8.31
N ASN A 416 19.32 -18.34 -8.46
CA ASN A 416 20.35 -18.58 -9.48
C ASN A 416 19.76 -18.41 -10.90
N LEU A 417 20.55 -17.91 -11.85
CA LEU A 417 20.10 -17.74 -13.23
C LEU A 417 19.62 -19.07 -13.81
N GLY A 418 18.45 -19.07 -14.46
CA GLY A 418 17.84 -20.28 -15.03
C GLY A 418 17.02 -21.12 -14.04
N CYS A 419 17.18 -20.91 -12.74
CA CYS A 419 16.35 -21.51 -11.69
C CYS A 419 15.06 -20.69 -11.45
N SER A 420 14.13 -21.24 -10.67
CA SER A 420 12.90 -20.55 -10.33
C SER A 420 12.48 -20.73 -8.88
N ARG A 421 11.80 -19.72 -8.33
CA ARG A 421 11.14 -19.78 -7.03
C ARG A 421 9.68 -19.36 -7.16
N ASP A 422 8.81 -20.06 -6.45
CA ASP A 422 7.37 -19.87 -6.49
C ASP A 422 6.85 -19.21 -5.20
N TRP A 423 5.77 -18.46 -5.32
CA TRP A 423 5.03 -17.83 -4.24
C TRP A 423 3.53 -18.01 -4.47
N VAL A 424 2.79 -18.34 -3.41
CA VAL A 424 1.33 -18.47 -3.44
C VAL A 424 0.70 -17.21 -2.86
N LEU A 425 0.04 -16.43 -3.71
CA LEU A 425 -0.84 -15.32 -3.33
C LEU A 425 -2.25 -15.87 -3.09
N ARG A 426 -2.84 -15.54 -1.93
CA ARG A 426 -4.27 -15.79 -1.70
C ARG A 426 -5.06 -14.55 -2.11
N VAL A 427 -6.07 -14.78 -2.94
CA VAL A 427 -7.04 -13.81 -3.44
C VAL A 427 -8.40 -14.23 -2.88
N SER A 428 -8.97 -13.42 -2.02
CA SER A 428 -10.20 -13.75 -1.28
C SER A 428 -11.36 -12.88 -1.78
N ASN A 429 -12.57 -13.43 -1.81
CA ASN A 429 -13.78 -12.64 -1.97
C ASN A 429 -14.45 -12.47 -0.60
N ILE A 430 -14.25 -11.32 0.04
CA ILE A 430 -14.85 -11.01 1.35
C ILE A 430 -16.26 -10.39 1.23
N GLY A 431 -16.73 -10.22 -0.01
CA GLY A 431 -18.04 -9.68 -0.36
C GLY A 431 -19.14 -10.74 -0.37
N ALA A 432 -20.36 -10.31 -0.66
CA ALA A 432 -21.55 -11.15 -0.69
C ALA A 432 -21.97 -11.59 -2.12
N LEU A 433 -21.39 -11.00 -3.18
CA LEU A 433 -21.60 -11.40 -4.57
C LEU A 433 -20.38 -12.11 -5.16
N PRO A 434 -20.54 -12.93 -6.22
CA PRO A 434 -19.40 -13.57 -6.90
C PRO A 434 -18.43 -12.56 -7.52
N LEU A 435 -17.16 -12.65 -7.15
CA LEU A 435 -16.05 -11.85 -7.68
C LEU A 435 -15.44 -12.55 -8.90
N LEU A 436 -15.39 -11.87 -10.04
CA LEU A 436 -14.72 -12.30 -11.26
C LEU A 436 -13.34 -11.66 -11.35
N VAL A 437 -12.31 -12.49 -11.31
CA VAL A 437 -10.93 -12.11 -11.61
C VAL A 437 -10.68 -12.36 -13.10
N ASN A 438 -10.51 -11.29 -13.87
CA ASN A 438 -10.41 -11.33 -15.33
C ASN A 438 -9.03 -11.81 -15.79
N ARG A 439 -7.96 -11.25 -15.21
CA ARG A 439 -6.56 -11.62 -15.49
C ARG A 439 -5.62 -11.07 -14.44
N LEU A 440 -4.46 -11.72 -14.30
CA LEU A 440 -3.30 -11.18 -13.59
C LEU A 440 -2.14 -11.06 -14.57
N THR A 441 -1.47 -9.91 -14.61
CA THR A 441 -0.35 -9.64 -15.53
C THR A 441 0.84 -9.05 -14.78
N CYS A 442 2.05 -9.54 -15.07
CA CYS A 442 3.31 -8.95 -14.61
C CYS A 442 3.93 -8.11 -15.74
N ASP A 443 4.52 -6.96 -15.42
CA ASP A 443 5.18 -6.08 -16.40
C ASP A 443 6.63 -6.49 -16.73
N GLU A 444 7.22 -7.40 -15.95
CA GLU A 444 8.56 -7.95 -16.16
C GLU A 444 8.53 -9.48 -16.40
N PRO A 445 9.05 -10.00 -17.53
CA PRO A 445 8.95 -11.42 -17.93
C PRO A 445 9.61 -12.43 -16.99
N SER A 446 10.53 -11.97 -16.14
CA SER A 446 11.14 -12.78 -15.08
C SER A 446 10.11 -13.22 -14.02
N PHE A 447 8.94 -12.58 -13.96
CA PHE A 447 7.82 -12.92 -13.09
C PHE A 447 6.63 -13.41 -13.91
N GLN A 448 6.03 -14.53 -13.53
CA GLN A 448 4.95 -15.16 -14.29
C GLN A 448 3.89 -15.74 -13.37
N VAL A 449 2.62 -15.50 -13.70
CA VAL A 449 1.50 -16.20 -13.07
C VAL A 449 1.37 -17.56 -13.75
N THR A 450 1.59 -18.64 -13.00
CA THR A 450 1.66 -19.99 -13.55
C THR A 450 0.33 -20.73 -13.43
N THR A 451 -0.36 -20.59 -12.30
CA THR A 451 -1.66 -21.20 -12.05
C THR A 451 -2.49 -20.33 -11.10
N PRO A 452 -3.83 -20.32 -11.20
CA PRO A 452 -4.65 -20.95 -12.25
C PRO A 452 -4.65 -20.11 -13.54
N SER A 453 -5.31 -20.61 -14.59
CA SER A 453 -5.65 -19.81 -15.78
C SER A 453 -6.86 -18.91 -15.49
N PHE A 454 -6.90 -17.71 -16.09
CA PHE A 454 -7.98 -16.74 -15.96
C PHE A 454 -8.81 -16.64 -17.26
N PRO A 455 -10.10 -16.23 -17.19
CA PRO A 455 -10.82 -15.69 -16.02
C PRO A 455 -11.22 -16.74 -14.97
N ARG A 456 -11.41 -16.31 -13.71
CA ARG A 456 -11.88 -17.16 -12.60
C ARG A 456 -12.91 -16.43 -11.75
N THR A 457 -13.95 -17.13 -11.33
CA THR A 457 -14.95 -16.60 -10.39
C THR A 457 -14.71 -17.19 -8.99
N ILE A 458 -14.70 -16.32 -7.98
CA ILE A 458 -14.57 -16.63 -6.56
C ILE A 458 -15.93 -16.38 -5.91
N ALA A 459 -16.54 -17.41 -5.33
CA ALA A 459 -17.82 -17.25 -4.64
C ALA A 459 -17.66 -16.42 -3.36
N ALA A 460 -18.76 -15.89 -2.83
CA ALA A 460 -18.75 -15.10 -1.60
C ALA A 460 -18.13 -15.89 -0.43
N GLY A 461 -17.16 -15.29 0.26
CA GLY A 461 -16.43 -15.89 1.38
C GLY A 461 -15.39 -16.96 1.00
N GLU A 462 -15.15 -17.20 -0.29
CA GLU A 462 -14.19 -18.20 -0.76
C GLU A 462 -12.84 -17.58 -1.17
N ASP A 463 -11.84 -18.45 -1.30
CA ASP A 463 -10.47 -18.11 -1.66
C ASP A 463 -10.04 -18.70 -3.01
N LEU A 464 -9.14 -18.00 -3.69
CA LEU A 464 -8.37 -18.47 -4.84
C LEU A 464 -6.88 -18.37 -4.55
N PHE A 465 -6.15 -19.46 -4.75
CA PHE A 465 -4.70 -19.51 -4.60
C PHE A 465 -4.01 -19.36 -5.96
N VAL A 466 -3.20 -18.31 -6.10
CA VAL A 466 -2.47 -17.97 -7.32
C VAL A 466 -0.98 -18.23 -7.13
N ASN A 467 -0.39 -19.07 -7.98
CA ASN A 467 1.04 -19.35 -7.97
C ASN A 467 1.80 -18.40 -8.91
N VAL A 468 2.66 -17.57 -8.33
CA VAL A 468 3.52 -16.62 -9.03
C VAL A 468 4.96 -17.13 -8.97
N ARG A 469 5.59 -17.24 -10.14
CA ARG A 469 6.96 -17.74 -10.32
C ARG A 469 7.91 -16.60 -10.65
N PHE A 470 9.06 -16.56 -9.97
CA PHE A 470 10.22 -15.77 -10.37
C PHE A 470 11.29 -16.67 -10.98
N LYS A 471 11.73 -16.36 -12.20
CA LYS A 471 12.80 -17.05 -12.94
C LYS A 471 13.76 -16.01 -13.56
N PRO A 472 14.83 -15.60 -12.87
CA PRO A 472 15.74 -14.57 -13.37
C PRO A 472 16.56 -15.07 -14.57
N THR A 473 16.69 -14.21 -15.58
CA THR A 473 17.54 -14.42 -16.76
C THR A 473 18.78 -13.52 -16.78
N ARG A 474 18.88 -12.59 -15.83
CA ARG A 474 20.01 -11.67 -15.65
C ARG A 474 20.34 -11.51 -14.18
N SER A 475 21.61 -11.24 -13.90
CA SER A 475 22.07 -10.97 -12.54
C SER A 475 21.63 -9.59 -12.05
N GLY A 476 21.54 -9.43 -10.73
CA GLY A 476 21.14 -8.19 -10.07
C GLY A 476 19.67 -8.15 -9.65
N LEU A 477 19.25 -6.99 -9.11
CA LEU A 477 17.89 -6.77 -8.63
C LEU A 477 16.92 -6.62 -9.80
N ILE A 478 15.81 -7.36 -9.76
CA ILE A 478 14.72 -7.32 -10.73
C ILE A 478 13.43 -7.05 -9.96
N SER A 479 12.63 -6.10 -10.43
CA SER A 479 11.35 -5.70 -9.84
C SER A 479 10.24 -5.78 -10.89
N SER A 480 9.01 -6.00 -10.43
CA SER A 480 7.81 -6.10 -11.27
C SER A 480 6.60 -5.55 -10.52
N THR A 481 5.63 -5.02 -11.26
CA THR A 481 4.29 -4.73 -10.76
C THR A 481 3.32 -5.73 -11.37
N MET A 482 2.74 -6.58 -10.52
CA MET A 482 1.65 -7.46 -10.94
C MET A 482 0.31 -6.74 -10.77
N THR A 483 -0.47 -6.64 -11.85
CA THR A 483 -1.81 -6.06 -11.84
C THR A 483 -2.86 -7.16 -11.80
N VAL A 484 -3.81 -7.07 -10.87
CA VAL A 484 -5.00 -7.91 -10.74
C VAL A 484 -6.18 -7.13 -11.32
N GLU A 485 -6.82 -7.64 -12.37
CA GLU A 485 -8.01 -7.03 -12.97
C GLU A 485 -9.26 -7.80 -12.54
N THR A 486 -10.25 -7.12 -11.97
CA THR A 486 -11.46 -7.75 -11.42
C THR A 486 -12.73 -6.98 -11.81
N ASN A 487 -13.89 -7.48 -11.39
CA ASN A 487 -15.16 -6.76 -11.43
C ASN A 487 -15.57 -6.21 -10.05
N ASP A 488 -14.62 -6.08 -9.13
CA ASP A 488 -14.84 -5.35 -7.89
C ASP A 488 -15.28 -3.92 -8.22
N PRO A 489 -16.44 -3.45 -7.72
CA PRO A 489 -16.92 -2.11 -7.99
C PRO A 489 -16.05 -1.00 -7.37
N ASP A 490 -15.14 -1.33 -6.44
CA ASP A 490 -14.16 -0.38 -5.89
C ASP A 490 -13.19 0.10 -6.99
N PRO A 491 -13.17 1.41 -7.32
CA PRO A 491 -12.25 1.94 -8.34
C PRO A 491 -10.77 1.74 -8.02
N ASN A 492 -10.41 1.52 -6.74
CA ASN A 492 -9.05 1.19 -6.31
C ASN A 492 -8.74 -0.32 -6.45
N GLU A 493 -9.76 -1.16 -6.56
CA GLU A 493 -9.63 -2.63 -6.62
C GLU A 493 -9.99 -3.21 -8.01
N GLU A 494 -10.52 -2.37 -8.92
CA GLU A 494 -10.65 -2.66 -10.36
C GLU A 494 -9.28 -3.06 -10.96
N PHE A 495 -8.20 -2.43 -10.49
CA PHE A 495 -6.81 -2.70 -10.88
C PHE A 495 -5.85 -2.71 -9.68
N CYS A 496 -5.97 -3.71 -8.78
CA CYS A 496 -5.03 -3.86 -7.66
C CYS A 496 -3.60 -4.15 -8.14
N LYS A 497 -2.61 -3.58 -7.45
CA LYS A 497 -1.18 -3.72 -7.77
C LYS A 497 -0.43 -4.44 -6.64
N VAL A 498 0.36 -5.44 -7.01
CA VAL A 498 1.25 -6.17 -6.10
C VAL A 498 2.70 -5.97 -6.52
N ALA A 499 3.53 -5.45 -5.63
CA ALA A 499 4.95 -5.20 -5.89
C ALA A 499 5.79 -6.47 -5.71
N LEU A 500 6.46 -6.92 -6.76
CA LEU A 500 7.32 -8.11 -6.73
C LEU A 500 8.79 -7.71 -6.89
N ARG A 501 9.68 -8.39 -6.16
CA ARG A 501 11.13 -8.23 -6.30
C ARG A 501 11.87 -9.54 -6.11
N GLY A 502 13.02 -9.67 -6.76
CA GLY A 502 13.95 -10.79 -6.61
C GLY A 502 15.32 -10.43 -7.15
N ARG A 503 16.34 -11.20 -6.81
CA ARG A 503 17.72 -10.99 -7.28
C ARG A 503 18.21 -12.20 -8.05
N GLY A 504 18.61 -12.00 -9.30
CA GLY A 504 19.34 -13.00 -10.06
C GLY A 504 20.79 -13.04 -9.59
N VAL A 505 21.31 -14.24 -9.30
CA VAL A 505 22.73 -14.46 -9.02
C VAL A 505 23.30 -15.48 -10.02
N SER A 506 24.54 -15.26 -10.46
CA SER A 506 25.21 -16.22 -11.35
C SER A 506 25.50 -17.50 -10.60
N ASN A 507 25.35 -18.65 -11.26
CA ASN A 507 25.74 -19.95 -10.70
C ASN A 507 27.27 -20.04 -10.61
N SER A 508 27.80 -20.37 -9.45
CA SER A 508 29.21 -20.66 -9.20
C SER A 508 29.37 -22.16 -9.07
N ALA A 509 30.30 -22.76 -9.83
CA ALA A 509 30.56 -24.19 -9.64
C ALA A 509 31.25 -24.45 -8.29
N PRO A 510 31.01 -25.61 -7.65
CA PRO A 510 31.65 -25.94 -6.40
C PRO A 510 33.15 -26.17 -6.60
N VAL A 511 33.92 -25.99 -5.53
CA VAL A 511 35.37 -26.16 -5.51
C VAL A 511 35.74 -27.15 -4.41
N VAL A 512 36.38 -28.25 -4.79
CA VAL A 512 37.06 -29.14 -3.84
C VAL A 512 38.31 -28.42 -3.36
N LYS A 513 38.31 -27.94 -2.12
CA LYS A 513 39.41 -27.22 -1.49
C LYS A 513 40.56 -28.17 -1.16
N TRP A 514 40.22 -29.36 -0.68
CA TRP A 514 41.18 -30.35 -0.25
C TRP A 514 40.49 -31.73 -0.25
N ALA A 515 41.23 -32.82 -0.54
CA ALA A 515 40.77 -34.17 -0.26
C ALA A 515 41.87 -35.20 0.06
N GLY A 516 41.71 -35.96 1.14
CA GLY A 516 42.73 -36.90 1.63
C GLY A 516 42.21 -38.14 2.32
N PHE A 517 43.12 -38.80 3.04
CA PHE A 517 42.78 -39.99 3.84
C PHE A 517 42.81 -39.69 5.34
N ALA A 518 41.85 -40.26 6.06
CA ALA A 518 41.71 -40.14 7.52
C ALA A 518 41.68 -41.53 8.17
N GLY A 519 42.87 -42.11 8.29
CA GLY A 519 43.06 -43.47 8.78
C GLY A 519 42.55 -44.58 7.85
N GLY A 520 42.90 -45.82 8.20
CA GLY A 520 42.55 -47.04 7.47
C GLY A 520 43.14 -48.26 8.16
N HIS A 521 42.69 -49.45 7.79
CA HIS A 521 43.32 -50.72 8.20
C HIS A 521 43.55 -51.53 6.94
N LEU A 522 44.81 -51.82 6.60
CA LEU A 522 45.15 -52.68 5.47
C LEU A 522 46.06 -53.80 5.99
N SER A 523 45.51 -55.01 6.09
CA SER A 523 46.27 -56.19 6.51
C SER A 523 46.12 -57.30 5.48
N ALA A 524 47.23 -57.98 5.17
CA ALA A 524 47.22 -59.06 4.19
C ALA A 524 46.39 -60.24 4.73
N GLY A 525 45.25 -60.51 4.09
CA GLY A 525 44.36 -61.64 4.42
C GLY A 525 43.23 -61.32 5.41
N GLU A 526 43.04 -60.06 5.79
CA GLU A 526 41.90 -59.59 6.58
C GLU A 526 41.09 -58.53 5.81
N SER A 527 39.87 -58.29 6.26
CA SER A 527 39.06 -57.17 5.80
C SER A 527 39.72 -55.83 6.18
N GLY A 528 39.87 -54.92 5.23
CA GLY A 528 40.49 -53.62 5.39
C GLY A 528 39.73 -52.50 4.70
N TYR A 529 39.94 -51.27 5.16
CA TYR A 529 39.28 -50.08 4.61
C TYR A 529 40.21 -48.87 4.61
N VAL A 530 39.84 -47.88 3.81
CA VAL A 530 40.45 -46.54 3.79
C VAL A 530 39.35 -45.50 3.89
N THR A 531 39.50 -44.55 4.81
CA THR A 531 38.59 -43.40 4.89
C THR A 531 39.05 -42.31 3.93
N VAL A 532 38.14 -41.78 3.13
CA VAL A 532 38.33 -40.64 2.23
C VAL A 532 37.59 -39.43 2.81
N ARG A 533 38.24 -38.27 2.85
CA ARG A 533 37.64 -36.98 3.23
C ARG A 533 37.88 -35.94 2.14
N ALA A 534 36.94 -35.01 1.97
CA ALA A 534 37.08 -33.85 1.10
C ALA A 534 36.40 -32.63 1.71
N GLU A 535 37.07 -31.48 1.67
CA GLU A 535 36.44 -30.19 1.97
C GLU A 535 35.98 -29.55 0.66
N VAL A 536 34.69 -29.20 0.59
CA VAL A 536 34.06 -28.64 -0.61
C VAL A 536 33.40 -27.31 -0.26
N TYR A 537 33.73 -26.29 -1.05
CA TYR A 537 33.21 -24.95 -0.92
C TYR A 537 32.42 -24.56 -2.15
N ASP A 538 31.23 -24.01 -1.94
CA ASP A 538 30.47 -23.33 -2.99
C ASP A 538 30.16 -21.88 -2.56
N ALA A 539 30.39 -20.93 -3.48
CA ALA A 539 30.09 -19.52 -3.24
C ALA A 539 28.59 -19.23 -3.17
N ASP A 540 27.76 -20.11 -3.73
CA ASP A 540 26.30 -20.02 -3.71
C ASP A 540 25.71 -20.63 -2.42
N GLY A 541 26.57 -21.22 -1.58
CA GLY A 541 26.29 -21.73 -0.24
C GLY A 541 26.39 -23.26 -0.17
N ALA A 542 26.78 -23.81 0.99
CA ALA A 542 26.97 -25.25 1.16
C ALA A 542 25.74 -26.10 0.82
N SER A 543 24.52 -25.55 0.95
CA SER A 543 23.27 -26.23 0.56
C SER A 543 23.07 -26.39 -0.96
N ASP A 544 23.90 -25.74 -1.78
CA ASP A 544 23.86 -25.85 -3.23
C ASP A 544 24.68 -27.06 -3.74
N ILE A 545 25.56 -27.63 -2.91
CA ILE A 545 26.30 -28.86 -3.23
C ILE A 545 25.31 -30.03 -3.22
N SER A 546 25.14 -30.69 -4.37
CA SER A 546 24.20 -31.80 -4.54
C SER A 546 24.84 -33.17 -4.34
N SER A 547 26.13 -33.30 -4.67
CA SER A 547 26.87 -34.55 -4.45
C SER A 547 28.37 -34.30 -4.41
N VAL A 548 29.08 -35.16 -3.67
CA VAL A 548 30.54 -35.25 -3.68
C VAL A 548 30.90 -36.72 -3.89
N LEU A 549 31.56 -37.02 -5.00
CA LEU A 549 31.89 -38.39 -5.40
C LEU A 549 33.39 -38.58 -5.49
N ALA A 550 33.89 -39.67 -4.92
CA ALA A 550 35.24 -40.18 -5.13
C ALA A 550 35.20 -41.34 -6.13
N PHE A 551 35.72 -41.15 -7.33
CA PHE A 551 35.89 -42.21 -8.33
C PHE A 551 37.15 -43.01 -8.02
N VAL A 552 36.98 -44.32 -7.81
CA VAL A 552 38.06 -45.23 -7.42
C VAL A 552 38.50 -46.04 -8.62
N SER A 553 39.78 -45.93 -8.97
CA SER A 553 40.41 -46.60 -10.11
C SER A 553 41.62 -47.43 -9.69
N THR A 554 42.03 -48.38 -10.52
CA THR A 554 43.37 -48.98 -10.43
C THR A 554 44.18 -48.61 -11.66
N LEU A 555 45.51 -48.49 -11.52
CA LEU A 555 46.38 -48.20 -12.67
C LEU A 555 46.31 -49.26 -13.79
N GLU A 556 45.88 -50.48 -13.47
CA GLU A 556 45.81 -51.60 -14.41
C GLU A 556 44.43 -51.76 -15.07
N GLN A 557 43.34 -51.38 -14.39
CA GLN A 557 41.97 -51.68 -14.85
C GLN A 557 41.09 -50.44 -15.06
N GLY A 558 41.58 -49.22 -14.79
CA GLY A 558 40.77 -48.01 -14.83
C GLY A 558 39.79 -47.94 -13.65
N GLN A 559 38.68 -47.20 -13.79
CA GLN A 559 37.69 -47.05 -12.72
C GLN A 559 37.03 -48.39 -12.37
N ILE A 560 37.04 -48.72 -11.08
CA ILE A 560 36.50 -49.95 -10.51
C ILE A 560 35.33 -49.70 -9.55
N SER A 561 35.18 -48.50 -9.00
CA SER A 561 34.09 -48.12 -8.10
C SER A 561 33.88 -46.60 -8.08
N SER A 562 32.78 -46.17 -7.45
CA SER A 562 32.59 -44.81 -6.96
C SER A 562 32.16 -44.87 -5.51
N LEU A 563 32.58 -43.89 -4.72
CA LEU A 563 32.24 -43.73 -3.31
C LEU A 563 31.60 -42.36 -3.14
N GLU A 564 30.38 -42.31 -2.63
CA GLU A 564 29.72 -41.06 -2.26
C GLU A 564 30.27 -40.58 -0.92
N LEU A 565 30.73 -39.33 -0.84
CA LEU A 565 31.17 -38.69 0.39
C LEU A 565 30.02 -37.88 0.96
N LEU A 566 29.83 -37.94 2.29
CA LEU A 566 28.67 -37.36 2.98
C LEU A 566 29.15 -36.34 4.03
N ASP A 567 28.40 -35.25 4.15
CA ASP A 567 28.53 -34.21 5.20
C ASP A 567 27.33 -34.35 6.16
N ASP A 568 27.33 -35.45 6.93
CA ASP A 568 26.25 -35.90 7.79
C ASP A 568 26.65 -36.06 9.27
N GLY A 569 27.84 -35.60 9.66
CA GLY A 569 28.38 -35.77 11.00
C GLY A 569 28.68 -37.23 11.34
N GLN A 570 28.56 -38.13 10.36
CA GLN A 570 28.87 -39.55 10.40
C GLN A 570 29.83 -39.84 9.24
N HIS A 571 30.02 -41.12 8.88
CA HIS A 571 30.93 -41.49 7.77
C HIS A 571 32.36 -40.92 7.86
N ASN A 572 32.76 -40.52 9.06
CA ASN A 572 34.04 -39.89 9.39
C ASN A 572 34.22 -38.50 8.76
N ASP A 573 33.27 -37.59 8.85
CA ASP A 573 33.43 -36.15 8.56
C ASP A 573 33.50 -35.26 9.83
N ASN A 574 33.06 -35.79 10.98
CA ASN A 574 33.05 -35.21 12.33
C ASN A 574 31.93 -34.20 12.65
N SER A 575 31.40 -33.45 11.69
CA SER A 575 30.30 -32.49 11.93
C SER A 575 29.28 -32.50 10.78
N VAL A 576 28.07 -32.01 11.04
CA VAL A 576 27.01 -31.90 10.02
C VAL A 576 27.03 -30.50 9.40
N GLY A 577 27.09 -30.43 8.07
CA GLY A 577 26.95 -29.21 7.28
C GLY A 577 28.12 -28.24 7.39
N ASP A 578 29.32 -28.72 7.75
CA ASP A 578 30.52 -27.88 7.85
C ASP A 578 31.30 -27.80 6.53
N GLY A 579 30.84 -28.49 5.48
CA GLY A 579 31.49 -28.54 4.17
C GLY A 579 32.58 -29.60 4.07
N VAL A 580 32.81 -30.39 5.12
CA VAL A 580 33.69 -31.56 5.10
C VAL A 580 32.85 -32.81 4.82
N TYR A 581 33.22 -33.54 3.78
CA TYR A 581 32.54 -34.75 3.34
C TYR A 581 33.45 -35.95 3.60
N GLY A 582 32.91 -37.03 4.16
CA GLY A 582 33.65 -38.26 4.49
C GLY A 582 32.94 -39.53 4.07
N ASN A 583 33.69 -40.59 3.73
CA ASN A 583 33.21 -41.98 3.69
C ASN A 583 34.36 -43.00 3.68
N GLN A 584 34.05 -44.30 3.77
CA GLN A 584 35.00 -45.40 3.76
C GLN A 584 34.91 -46.27 2.51
N PHE A 585 36.06 -46.54 1.90
CA PHE A 585 36.23 -47.54 0.85
C PHE A 585 36.77 -48.85 1.43
N TYR A 586 36.06 -49.95 1.24
CA TYR A 586 36.45 -51.28 1.72
C TYR A 586 37.24 -52.05 0.64
N VAL A 587 38.39 -52.62 1.03
CA VAL A 587 39.39 -53.22 0.12
C VAL A 587 39.21 -54.74 -0.05
N ASP A 588 38.33 -55.36 0.75
CA ASP A 588 38.13 -56.81 0.92
C ASP A 588 37.87 -57.60 -0.37
N SER A 589 37.39 -56.94 -1.41
CA SER A 589 37.05 -57.53 -2.71
C SER A 589 37.76 -56.86 -3.89
N ALA A 590 38.73 -55.99 -3.61
CA ALA A 590 39.31 -55.12 -4.61
C ALA A 590 40.64 -55.71 -5.18
N PRO A 591 40.93 -55.58 -6.50
CA PRO A 591 42.11 -56.18 -7.13
C PRO A 591 43.42 -55.72 -6.48
N ALA A 592 44.42 -56.61 -6.39
CA ALA A 592 45.76 -56.17 -5.99
C ALA A 592 46.26 -55.13 -7.00
N GLY A 593 46.74 -53.99 -6.52
CA GLY A 593 47.17 -52.91 -7.40
C GLY A 593 47.29 -51.58 -6.69
N ILE A 594 47.64 -50.57 -7.48
CA ILE A 594 47.74 -49.18 -7.05
C ILE A 594 46.37 -48.53 -7.27
N TYR A 595 45.77 -48.02 -6.19
CA TYR A 595 44.47 -47.38 -6.21
C TYR A 595 44.62 -45.87 -6.42
N VAL A 596 43.73 -45.29 -7.22
CA VAL A 596 43.63 -43.87 -7.51
C VAL A 596 42.22 -43.39 -7.16
N PHE A 597 42.12 -42.32 -6.37
CA PHE A 597 40.85 -41.66 -6.06
C PHE A 597 40.83 -40.28 -6.72
N GLU A 598 39.77 -39.98 -7.47
CA GLU A 598 39.50 -38.70 -8.11
C GLU A 598 38.20 -38.13 -7.57
N ILE A 599 38.22 -36.90 -7.04
CA ILE A 599 37.05 -36.33 -6.36
C ILE A 599 36.43 -35.23 -7.20
N VAL A 600 35.11 -35.29 -7.32
CA VAL A 600 34.29 -34.32 -8.04
C VAL A 600 33.10 -33.96 -7.16
N ALA A 601 32.87 -32.65 -7.00
CA ALA A 601 31.65 -32.12 -6.43
C ALA A 601 30.74 -31.62 -7.55
N GLU A 602 29.42 -31.77 -7.39
CA GLU A 602 28.42 -31.17 -8.27
C GLU A 602 27.45 -30.33 -7.47
N ASP A 603 27.04 -29.19 -8.01
CA ASP A 603 25.94 -28.40 -7.45
C ASP A 603 24.56 -28.92 -7.87
N ALA A 604 23.49 -28.33 -7.32
CA ALA A 604 22.11 -28.69 -7.64
C ALA A 604 21.70 -28.36 -9.08
N GLN A 605 22.53 -27.61 -9.82
CA GLN A 605 22.34 -27.27 -11.24
C GLN A 605 23.28 -28.08 -12.15
N SER A 606 23.95 -29.11 -11.61
CA SER A 606 24.88 -30.00 -12.30
C SER A 606 26.13 -29.31 -12.86
N ALA A 607 26.55 -28.17 -12.29
CA ALA A 607 27.89 -27.67 -12.52
C ALA A 607 28.87 -28.48 -11.65
N SER A 608 29.90 -29.04 -12.29
CA SER A 608 30.90 -29.85 -11.59
C SER A 608 32.11 -29.01 -11.22
N SER A 609 32.73 -29.33 -10.09
CA SER A 609 34.07 -28.87 -9.76
C SER A 609 35.08 -29.35 -10.79
N ASN A 610 36.26 -28.74 -10.81
CA ASN A 610 37.41 -29.41 -11.42
C ASN A 610 37.63 -30.74 -10.68
N VAL A 611 38.06 -31.77 -11.43
CA VAL A 611 38.44 -33.06 -10.82
C VAL A 611 39.65 -32.81 -9.94
N TRP A 612 39.51 -33.08 -8.65
CA TRP A 612 40.63 -33.04 -7.71
C TRP A 612 41.48 -34.29 -7.97
N PRO A 613 42.74 -34.15 -8.45
CA PRO A 613 43.46 -35.28 -9.02
C PRO A 613 44.25 -36.08 -7.98
N TYR A 614 44.16 -37.41 -8.10
CA TYR A 614 45.25 -38.38 -7.91
C TYR A 614 45.69 -38.74 -6.47
N MET A 615 44.82 -39.30 -5.64
CA MET A 615 45.30 -39.95 -4.41
C MET A 615 45.75 -41.39 -4.65
N ARG A 616 47.05 -41.67 -4.52
CA ARG A 616 47.65 -43.00 -4.71
C ARG A 616 47.81 -43.76 -3.39
N ILE A 617 47.30 -44.99 -3.31
CA ILE A 617 47.65 -45.97 -2.27
C ILE A 617 48.34 -47.16 -2.91
N ASP A 618 49.56 -47.44 -2.46
CA ASP A 618 50.22 -48.71 -2.78
C ASP A 618 49.53 -49.82 -1.98
N GLY A 619 48.79 -50.69 -2.68
CA GLY A 619 48.20 -51.89 -2.06
C GLY A 619 49.26 -52.74 -1.35
N PRO A 620 48.87 -53.64 -0.43
CA PRO A 620 49.83 -54.46 0.30
C PRO A 620 50.71 -55.22 -0.71
N PRO A 621 52.05 -55.13 -0.59
CA PRO A 621 52.94 -55.87 -1.44
C PRO A 621 52.61 -57.35 -1.25
N THR A 622 52.23 -58.03 -2.32
CA THR A 622 52.19 -59.48 -2.32
C THR A 622 53.59 -59.96 -1.95
N ASN A 623 53.71 -60.46 -0.71
CA ASN A 623 54.85 -61.10 -0.05
C ASN A 623 55.54 -60.27 1.07
N SER A 624 55.18 -60.63 2.31
CA SER A 624 56.02 -60.62 3.53
C SER A 624 56.38 -59.31 4.23
N GLY A 625 55.64 -58.22 4.02
CA GLY A 625 55.71 -57.04 4.90
C GLY A 625 54.33 -56.42 5.10
N ASN A 626 53.90 -56.26 6.35
CA ASN A 626 52.67 -55.53 6.68
C ASN A 626 52.84 -54.05 6.29
N THR A 627 52.11 -53.56 5.29
CA THR A 627 51.90 -52.12 5.11
C THR A 627 50.74 -51.72 6.02
N VAL A 628 51.03 -51.29 7.25
CA VAL A 628 49.98 -50.80 8.16
C VAL A 628 49.90 -49.29 8.05
N LEU A 629 48.81 -48.78 7.48
CA LEU A 629 48.40 -47.38 7.68
C LEU A 629 47.81 -47.29 9.10
N TRP A 630 48.60 -47.01 10.14
CA TRP A 630 48.03 -46.72 11.45
C TRP A 630 47.50 -45.29 11.47
N GLY A 631 46.22 -45.09 11.16
CA GLY A 631 45.48 -43.90 11.62
C GLY A 631 44.60 -44.32 12.79
N ALA A 632 44.80 -43.73 13.97
CA ALA A 632 44.09 -44.14 15.16
C ALA A 632 42.59 -43.85 15.06
N TYR A 633 41.77 -44.85 15.37
CA TYR A 633 40.37 -44.68 15.75
C TYR A 633 40.31 -43.93 17.10
N PRO A 634 39.43 -42.94 17.29
CA PRO A 634 39.09 -42.44 18.62
C PRO A 634 38.27 -43.53 19.34
N GLY A 635 38.94 -44.51 19.96
CA GLY A 635 38.26 -45.55 20.71
C GLY A 635 39.00 -46.85 21.00
N MET A 636 40.15 -47.13 20.37
CA MET A 636 40.98 -48.28 20.76
C MET A 636 42.29 -47.78 21.36
N GLY A 637 42.44 -47.98 22.67
CA GLY A 637 43.70 -47.75 23.38
C GLY A 637 44.81 -48.60 22.76
N ALA A 638 45.68 -47.96 21.97
CA ALA A 638 46.93 -48.55 21.55
C ALA A 638 47.81 -48.70 22.80
N THR A 639 47.93 -49.92 23.30
CA THR A 639 49.02 -50.27 24.21
C THR A 639 50.33 -50.20 23.44
N GLY A 640 51.07 -49.08 23.52
CA GLY A 640 52.43 -49.01 22.99
C GLY A 640 53.01 -47.60 22.84
N ASP A 641 53.63 -47.10 23.91
CA ASP A 641 54.45 -45.87 24.07
C ASP A 641 53.71 -44.50 24.00
N PRO A 642 53.45 -43.83 25.14
CA PRO A 642 52.90 -42.47 25.21
C PRO A 642 53.88 -41.36 24.76
N ALA A 643 54.81 -41.70 23.87
CA ALA A 643 55.87 -40.83 23.38
C ALA A 643 56.04 -40.93 21.86
N SER A 644 54.98 -41.28 21.12
CA SER A 644 54.96 -41.28 19.66
C SER A 644 53.74 -40.52 19.15
N SER A 645 53.95 -39.32 18.60
CA SER A 645 52.94 -38.59 17.83
C SER A 645 52.54 -39.40 16.60
N VAL A 646 51.29 -39.29 16.18
CA VAL A 646 50.72 -40.01 15.04
C VAL A 646 50.02 -39.01 14.14
N VAL A 647 50.34 -39.04 12.84
CA VAL A 647 49.56 -38.31 11.83
C VAL A 647 48.24 -39.06 11.63
N ILE A 648 47.10 -38.41 11.91
CA ILE A 648 45.76 -39.01 11.85
C ILE A 648 45.21 -38.93 10.43
N SER A 649 45.41 -37.78 9.80
CA SER A 649 44.94 -37.46 8.47
C SER A 649 45.93 -36.52 7.77
N GLY A 650 45.86 -36.42 6.45
CA GLY A 650 46.60 -35.38 5.74
C GLY A 650 46.44 -35.37 4.24
N GLY A 651 46.93 -34.28 3.66
CA GLY A 651 47.34 -34.10 2.27
C GLY A 651 47.29 -32.64 1.83
N PHE A 652 46.76 -32.31 0.65
CA PHE A 652 47.08 -31.15 -0.16
C PHE A 652 45.96 -30.27 -0.76
N ASP A 653 45.95 -28.96 -0.53
CA ASP A 653 45.30 -28.04 -1.49
C ASP A 653 46.30 -27.71 -2.62
N THR A 654 45.90 -27.84 -3.89
CA THR A 654 46.79 -27.55 -5.02
C THR A 654 46.13 -26.66 -6.05
N THR A 655 46.90 -25.70 -6.56
CA THR A 655 46.62 -25.13 -7.88
C THR A 655 47.23 -26.03 -8.94
N SER A 656 46.72 -26.03 -10.17
CA SER A 656 47.26 -26.85 -11.27
C SER A 656 48.78 -26.68 -11.38
N ILE A 657 49.56 -27.69 -10.99
CA ILE A 657 51.01 -27.68 -11.08
C ILE A 657 51.37 -28.08 -12.51
N THR A 658 52.07 -27.20 -13.22
CA THR A 658 52.53 -27.48 -14.59
C THR A 658 54.03 -27.29 -14.72
N GLN A 659 54.65 -28.05 -15.62
CA GLN A 659 56.09 -27.94 -15.87
C GLN A 659 56.52 -26.51 -16.28
N GLU A 660 55.68 -25.83 -17.08
CA GLU A 660 55.97 -24.48 -17.61
C GLU A 660 55.54 -23.36 -16.65
N GLY A 661 54.46 -23.53 -15.89
CA GLY A 661 53.87 -22.51 -15.03
C GLY A 661 54.21 -22.60 -13.55
N GLY A 662 54.77 -23.73 -13.09
CA GLY A 662 54.89 -24.03 -11.66
C GLY A 662 53.53 -24.28 -11.01
N GLY A 663 53.43 -24.08 -9.70
CA GLY A 663 52.19 -24.17 -8.93
C GLY A 663 52.37 -23.87 -7.44
N LYS A 664 51.29 -23.88 -6.66
CA LYS A 664 51.33 -23.84 -5.18
C LYS A 664 50.86 -25.19 -4.66
N LEU A 665 51.66 -25.81 -3.81
CA LEU A 665 51.31 -26.98 -3.01
C LEU A 665 51.08 -26.49 -1.59
N VAL A 666 49.84 -26.55 -1.12
CA VAL A 666 49.47 -26.38 0.28
C VAL A 666 49.34 -27.78 0.86
N CYS A 667 49.88 -28.03 2.03
CA CYS A 667 49.75 -29.29 2.75
C CYS A 667 48.99 -29.03 4.05
N ILE A 668 48.16 -29.97 4.45
CA ILE A 668 47.33 -30.01 5.65
C ILE A 668 47.56 -31.37 6.30
N ALA A 669 47.77 -31.40 7.61
CA ALA A 669 47.91 -32.63 8.39
C ALA A 669 47.24 -32.49 9.75
N ASP A 670 46.36 -33.43 10.10
CA ASP A 670 45.85 -33.54 11.46
C ASP A 670 46.74 -34.51 12.23
N VAL A 671 47.30 -34.08 13.36
CA VAL A 671 48.27 -34.87 14.14
C VAL A 671 47.78 -35.04 15.58
N ASP A 672 47.76 -36.27 16.07
CA ASP A 672 47.48 -36.57 17.49
C ASP A 672 48.79 -36.90 18.20
N ASP A 673 48.96 -36.40 19.41
CA ASP A 673 49.97 -36.91 20.35
C ASP A 673 49.35 -37.70 21.51
N PHE A 674 48.04 -37.95 21.45
CA PHE A 674 47.18 -38.53 22.47
C PHE A 674 47.20 -37.75 23.80
N MET A 675 47.64 -36.49 23.76
CA MET A 675 47.74 -35.53 24.85
C MET A 675 47.07 -34.19 24.40
N ASP A 676 47.59 -33.04 24.82
CA ASP A 676 47.04 -31.70 24.49
C ASP A 676 47.78 -31.02 23.32
N GLY A 677 48.51 -31.78 22.49
CA GLY A 677 49.35 -31.25 21.41
C GLY A 677 50.68 -30.65 21.86
N SER A 678 50.93 -30.52 23.16
CA SER A 678 52.13 -29.86 23.71
C SER A 678 53.44 -30.63 23.51
N SER A 679 53.39 -31.85 22.96
CA SER A 679 54.58 -32.70 22.78
C SER A 679 55.05 -32.82 21.34
N ILE A 680 54.41 -32.13 20.39
CA ILE A 680 54.80 -32.08 18.97
C ILE A 680 55.79 -30.91 18.76
N ASP A 681 57.04 -31.22 18.40
CA ASP A 681 58.06 -30.21 18.07
C ASP A 681 57.79 -29.59 16.70
N ARG A 682 57.52 -30.45 15.70
CA ARG A 682 57.15 -30.00 14.34
C ARG A 682 56.56 -31.12 13.50
N VAL A 683 55.83 -30.70 12.47
CA VAL A 683 55.31 -31.58 11.42
C VAL A 683 56.00 -31.22 10.10
N GLU A 684 56.46 -32.23 9.38
CA GLU A 684 57.22 -32.06 8.14
C GLU A 684 56.54 -32.80 6.99
N LEU A 685 56.33 -32.09 5.88
CA LEU A 685 56.14 -32.70 4.57
C LEU A 685 57.52 -32.94 3.93
N ARG A 686 57.80 -34.20 3.62
CA ARG A 686 59.04 -34.66 2.97
C ARG A 686 58.74 -35.13 1.55
N PHE A 687 59.54 -34.66 0.58
CA PHE A 687 59.39 -35.04 -0.82
C PHE A 687 60.72 -35.30 -1.52
N MET A 688 60.72 -36.19 -2.52
CA MET A 688 61.97 -36.66 -3.14
C MET A 688 62.71 -35.54 -3.89
N GLY A 689 63.96 -35.29 -3.46
CA GLY A 689 64.78 -34.12 -3.81
C GLY A 689 65.50 -33.48 -2.60
N ASN A 690 65.33 -34.02 -1.39
CA ASN A 690 65.77 -33.50 -0.08
C ASN A 690 65.02 -32.22 0.37
N GLY A 691 63.86 -31.94 -0.21
CA GLY A 691 63.00 -30.84 0.22
C GLY A 691 62.20 -31.25 1.46
N VAL A 692 62.18 -30.36 2.45
CA VAL A 692 61.35 -30.46 3.65
C VAL A 692 60.55 -29.17 3.75
N LEU A 693 59.24 -29.29 3.89
CA LEU A 693 58.35 -28.18 4.23
C LEU A 693 57.84 -28.40 5.65
N THR A 694 58.14 -27.47 6.54
CA THR A 694 57.56 -27.45 7.89
C THR A 694 56.11 -26.99 7.81
N LEU A 695 55.23 -27.70 8.50
CA LEU A 695 53.83 -27.33 8.69
C LEU A 695 53.65 -26.71 10.08
N HIS A 696 52.72 -25.77 10.19
CA HIS A 696 52.51 -24.92 11.34
C HIS A 696 51.03 -24.97 11.79
N ASP A 697 50.83 -24.97 13.09
CA ASP A 697 49.55 -24.82 13.79
C ASP A 697 49.63 -23.52 14.60
N ASP A 698 49.64 -22.38 13.89
CA ASP A 698 49.94 -21.06 14.43
C ASP A 698 48.84 -20.00 14.16
N GLY A 699 47.74 -20.42 13.54
CA GLY A 699 46.63 -19.56 13.13
C GLY A 699 47.05 -18.49 12.11
N GLN A 700 48.12 -18.72 11.37
CA GLN A 700 48.61 -17.84 10.31
C GLN A 700 48.77 -18.58 8.98
N GLY A 701 48.71 -17.83 7.88
CA GLY A 701 48.88 -18.39 6.55
C GLY A 701 47.65 -19.18 6.10
N ASP A 702 47.87 -20.45 5.75
CA ASP A 702 46.81 -21.38 5.31
C ASP A 702 46.19 -22.15 6.51
N ASP A 703 46.56 -21.79 7.76
CA ASP A 703 45.97 -22.28 9.02
C ASP A 703 45.08 -21.19 9.66
N GLU A 704 43.82 -21.52 9.92
CA GLU A 704 42.80 -20.58 10.40
C GLU A 704 42.70 -20.50 11.93
N VAL A 705 43.17 -21.52 12.67
CA VAL A 705 42.96 -21.64 14.13
C VAL A 705 44.19 -22.21 14.82
N ALA A 706 44.92 -21.36 15.55
CA ALA A 706 46.10 -21.79 16.30
C ALA A 706 45.75 -22.77 17.45
N GLY A 707 46.53 -23.85 17.55
CA GLY A 707 46.50 -24.85 18.60
C GLY A 707 45.37 -25.87 18.48
N ASP A 708 44.80 -26.07 17.29
CA ASP A 708 43.73 -27.04 17.05
C ASP A 708 44.23 -28.42 16.59
N MET A 709 45.55 -28.60 16.55
CA MET A 709 46.25 -29.80 16.09
C MET A 709 46.14 -30.06 14.58
N ARG A 710 45.68 -29.06 13.80
CA ARG A 710 45.76 -29.05 12.35
C ARG A 710 46.96 -28.22 11.91
N TYR A 711 47.91 -28.90 11.28
CA TYR A 711 49.13 -28.27 10.78
C TYR A 711 49.01 -28.00 9.29
N THR A 712 49.24 -26.76 8.87
CA THR A 712 49.26 -26.40 7.46
C THR A 712 50.59 -25.78 7.05
N GLY A 713 50.92 -25.87 5.77
CA GLY A 713 52.10 -25.21 5.24
C GLY A 713 52.08 -25.25 3.73
N SER A 714 52.63 -24.23 3.10
CA SER A 714 52.62 -24.18 1.64
C SER A 714 53.96 -23.85 1.04
N MET A 715 54.16 -24.36 -0.17
CA MET A 715 55.33 -24.11 -0.97
C MET A 715 54.96 -23.77 -2.41
N VAL A 716 55.66 -22.79 -2.97
CA VAL A 716 55.57 -22.48 -4.40
C VAL A 716 56.57 -23.36 -5.14
N LEU A 717 56.06 -24.17 -6.06
CA LEU A 717 56.84 -24.96 -6.99
C LEU A 717 57.14 -24.08 -8.21
N THR A 718 58.38 -23.65 -8.37
CA THR A 718 58.81 -22.87 -9.54
C THR A 718 58.82 -23.73 -10.81
N PRO A 719 58.65 -23.15 -12.02
CA PRO A 719 58.79 -23.88 -13.27
C PRO A 719 60.08 -24.70 -13.38
N GLY A 720 60.03 -25.84 -14.05
CA GLY A 720 61.22 -26.66 -14.38
C GLY A 720 61.42 -27.94 -13.57
N TYR A 721 60.48 -28.33 -12.70
CA TYR A 721 60.46 -29.69 -12.15
C TYR A 721 60.26 -30.71 -13.29
N PRO A 722 61.07 -31.79 -13.36
CA PRO A 722 60.85 -32.88 -14.31
C PRO A 722 59.41 -33.41 -14.27
N ALA A 723 58.81 -33.66 -15.43
CA ALA A 723 57.52 -34.35 -15.48
C ALA A 723 57.68 -35.78 -14.91
N GLY A 724 56.81 -36.19 -14.00
CA GLY A 724 56.89 -37.50 -13.39
C GLY A 724 56.33 -37.53 -11.98
N ASP A 725 56.29 -38.74 -11.44
CA ASP A 725 55.62 -39.07 -10.20
C ASP A 725 56.52 -38.74 -8.97
N TYR A 726 56.14 -37.74 -8.15
CA TYR A 726 56.87 -37.31 -6.94
C TYR A 726 56.20 -37.80 -5.65
N LEU A 727 56.86 -38.71 -4.94
CA LEU A 727 56.38 -39.23 -3.66
C LEU A 727 56.47 -38.19 -2.54
N LEU A 728 55.37 -37.99 -1.82
CA LEU A 728 55.31 -37.15 -0.61
C LEU A 728 55.12 -38.04 0.65
N SER A 729 55.52 -37.54 1.81
CA SER A 729 55.25 -38.20 3.10
C SER A 729 55.20 -37.16 4.21
N ILE A 730 54.30 -37.36 5.16
CA ILE A 730 54.16 -36.48 6.32
C ILE A 730 54.70 -37.20 7.54
N VAL A 731 55.52 -36.51 8.32
CA VAL A 731 56.11 -37.05 9.55
C VAL A 731 55.90 -36.03 10.66
N ALA A 732 55.33 -36.48 11.77
CA ALA A 732 55.30 -35.72 13.01
C ALA A 732 56.54 -36.05 13.84
N ILE A 733 57.16 -35.03 14.43
CA ILE A 733 58.36 -35.17 15.25
C ILE A 733 58.04 -34.57 16.61
N ASN A 734 58.25 -35.34 17.68
CA ASN A 734 58.01 -34.86 19.04
C ASN A 734 59.21 -34.11 19.63
N ASP A 735 59.02 -33.49 20.79
CA ASP A 735 60.07 -32.75 21.53
C ASP A 735 61.33 -33.57 21.86
N ALA A 736 61.21 -34.91 21.90
CA ALA A 736 62.33 -35.81 22.10
C ALA A 736 63.08 -36.16 20.79
N GLY A 737 62.66 -35.57 19.66
CA GLY A 737 63.20 -35.82 18.33
C GLY A 737 62.83 -37.18 17.73
N ARG A 738 61.80 -37.85 18.25
CA ARG A 738 61.31 -39.13 17.70
C ARG A 738 60.30 -38.86 16.60
N GLU A 739 60.47 -39.56 15.49
CA GLU A 739 59.58 -39.47 14.33
C GLU A 739 58.39 -40.43 14.46
N SER A 740 57.22 -39.99 14.00
CA SER A 740 56.08 -40.86 13.74
C SER A 740 56.42 -41.87 12.65
N VAL A 741 55.60 -42.92 12.52
CA VAL A 741 55.56 -43.66 11.26
C VAL A 741 55.24 -42.65 10.14
N PRO A 742 56.02 -42.60 9.06
CA PRO A 742 55.72 -41.69 7.95
C PRO A 742 54.34 -42.02 7.42
N PHE A 743 53.46 -41.02 7.42
CA PHE A 743 52.17 -41.14 6.76
C PHE A 743 52.41 -40.97 5.26
N PRO A 744 52.30 -42.05 4.47
CA PRO A 744 52.58 -41.96 3.06
C PRO A 744 51.44 -41.21 2.36
N PHE A 745 51.77 -40.19 1.57
CA PHE A 745 50.78 -39.54 0.71
C PHE A 745 51.35 -39.19 -0.66
N TYR A 746 50.48 -39.32 -1.65
CA TYR A 746 50.55 -38.64 -2.94
C TYR A 746 51.76 -38.91 -3.82
N VAL A 747 51.46 -38.84 -5.11
CA VAL A 747 52.43 -38.76 -6.17
C VAL A 747 52.03 -37.54 -6.97
N VAL A 748 52.76 -36.43 -6.86
CA VAL A 748 52.53 -35.27 -7.74
C VAL A 748 53.01 -35.67 -9.12
N ARG A 749 52.18 -35.57 -10.16
CA ARG A 749 52.58 -35.89 -11.53
C ARG A 749 53.03 -34.66 -12.31
#